data_AF-A0A3B9FP19-F1
#
_entry.id   AF-A0A3B9FP19-F1
#
_cell.length_a   1.000
_cell.length_b   1.000
_cell.length_c   1.000
_cell.angle_alpha   90.00
_cell.angle_beta   90.00
_cell.angle_gamma   90.00
#
_symmetry.space_group_name_H-M   'P 1'
#
loop_
_entity.id
_entity.type
_entity.pdbx_description
1 polymer ?
#
loop_
_entity_poly.entity_id
_entity_poly.type
_entity_poly.pdbx_seq_one_letter_code
_entity_poly.pdbx_strand_id
1 'polypeptide(L)'
;MDPNDSRGNKRTQARRPSGWMALTLGLVILQPCWADPVTEEMRDGGVSIRRSLKLMVNFGGARRVVLSSDPGGLFATQVSYPEVNSTFSTSNLQGSNGGYVFSHWEVNGQRQADPSGIAYSRLTETMDVDKVITARYVEATLDVDSDGLPDWFEGHEFGTLQHSTVSDPDSDGFSIAQEQSLGLSSVIKDEITEGGIAIRRSSLIPVNFGGARSLNLSSDPPGLVQSQKSLLETNSSFISPLLRGVNGAYVFTHWEVNGQRQSDPSGIGLSKITETLDSDKTIVAKHLEQNVDSDGDGLHDWYEIHQLGTLAHHGSDDPDGDGLTIDWEIRFGLSPSIPDLMGDGGVSIRRAGSFNLTVIPTDSDGDGLNDGNETALGSNPNLADTDGDGFDDYAEWLVGSSLLNANDFPNQAPVSLQLNNNSIAENLPSGSPVGAFIVTDPNPGSSHSILLVEGNGSTHNSLFLIDSNGTLRTSTPLDFEENASLSIRARATDERNASIEGNFTISLLNQVEDLDGDGIEDHFDPDDDGDGFSDAAETVRGTDPRNAQSMPNSAPLTLDLNSSGIPENRPAGTIAGRATATDPDANATLVFSLLSGNHLFNLDTNGTLRTLASFNFETNATAHPITIRVTDEYNASLEGNFTIRITNEMELLDLNGSSIVENRPAGTVVGRFLATDPDPNATLVFSLVHGPGSEDNHLFRIDGDVLRTRVSFDFEAGAMPSAPSPHAQDQNASQPGSFPDFNSSSHQSGAQTGNNHHDSFSPPDFNSTRRHGPALDLESQAISFRIRVRVSDERNASLEKA
;
A
#
# COMPACT_ATOMS: atom_id res chain seq x y z
N MET A 1 -24.96 26.12 -11.91
CA MET A 1 -25.64 27.10 -12.79
C MET A 1 -26.94 26.47 -13.27
N ASP A 2 -28.00 26.63 -12.45
CA ASP A 2 -29.28 27.32 -12.75
C ASP A 2 -30.13 26.98 -14.00
N PRO A 3 -31.46 27.25 -14.00
CA PRO A 3 -32.46 27.08 -12.91
C PRO A 3 -33.95 26.85 -13.37
N ASN A 4 -34.85 26.71 -12.38
CA ASN A 4 -36.24 27.24 -12.23
C ASN A 4 -37.32 27.05 -13.32
N ASP A 5 -38.52 26.58 -12.90
CA ASP A 5 -39.63 27.50 -12.55
C ASP A 5 -40.76 26.80 -11.74
N SER A 6 -41.51 27.60 -11.00
CA SER A 6 -42.45 27.28 -9.92
C SER A 6 -43.78 28.02 -10.11
N ARG A 7 -44.76 27.73 -9.23
CA ARG A 7 -46.11 28.35 -9.03
C ARG A 7 -47.21 27.70 -9.89
N GLY A 8 -48.37 27.28 -9.38
CA GLY A 8 -49.09 27.58 -8.14
C GLY A 8 -50.42 28.25 -8.48
N ASN A 9 -51.57 27.60 -8.23
CA ASN A 9 -52.85 28.32 -8.13
C ASN A 9 -53.88 27.59 -7.24
N LYS A 10 -54.47 28.35 -6.30
CA LYS A 10 -55.55 27.98 -5.38
C LYS A 10 -56.88 28.56 -5.91
N ARG A 11 -58.02 27.88 -5.71
CA ARG A 11 -59.15 28.36 -4.85
C ARG A 11 -60.47 27.59 -5.03
N THR A 12 -61.16 27.57 -3.89
CA THR A 12 -62.45 27.05 -3.42
C THR A 12 -63.73 27.72 -3.93
N GLN A 13 -64.88 27.06 -3.63
CA GLN A 13 -66.29 27.52 -3.45
C GLN A 13 -67.27 27.13 -4.58
N ALA A 14 -68.57 26.82 -4.39
CA ALA A 14 -69.42 26.43 -3.25
C ALA A 14 -70.88 26.14 -3.77
N ARG A 15 -71.72 25.52 -2.90
CA ARG A 15 -73.20 25.59 -2.75
C ARG A 15 -74.16 24.56 -3.41
N ARG A 16 -75.05 24.07 -2.52
CA ARG A 16 -76.30 23.24 -2.64
C ARG A 16 -77.50 24.11 -3.12
N PRO A 17 -78.83 23.75 -2.99
CA PRO A 17 -79.55 22.49 -2.62
C PRO A 17 -80.90 22.21 -3.38
N SER A 18 -81.56 21.07 -3.09
CA SER A 18 -83.03 20.81 -2.99
C SER A 18 -83.22 19.30 -2.69
N GLY A 19 -84.20 18.74 -1.97
CA GLY A 19 -85.43 19.15 -1.26
C GLY A 19 -85.97 17.90 -0.50
N TRP A 20 -86.94 18.08 0.40
CA TRP A 20 -87.34 17.18 1.50
C TRP A 20 -88.41 16.10 1.19
N MET A 21 -88.55 15.13 2.14
CA MET A 21 -89.78 14.52 2.73
C MET A 21 -90.20 13.04 2.45
N ALA A 22 -90.11 12.24 3.54
CA ALA A 22 -91.17 11.46 4.23
C ALA A 22 -91.61 10.01 3.82
N LEU A 23 -91.27 9.07 4.73
CA LEU A 23 -92.09 8.13 5.53
C LEU A 23 -92.91 6.92 4.96
N THR A 24 -92.56 5.74 5.50
CA THR A 24 -93.37 4.61 6.08
C THR A 24 -93.91 3.38 5.29
N LEU A 25 -93.59 2.21 5.88
CA LEU A 25 -94.38 0.98 6.15
C LEU A 25 -94.64 -0.10 5.06
N GLY A 26 -94.25 -1.35 5.40
CA GLY A 26 -95.14 -2.54 5.27
C GLY A 26 -94.70 -3.74 4.41
N LEU A 27 -94.12 -4.76 5.07
CA LEU A 27 -94.50 -6.19 5.06
C LEU A 27 -94.76 -6.95 3.72
N VAL A 28 -93.98 -8.01 3.44
CA VAL A 28 -94.49 -9.32 2.94
C VAL A 28 -93.57 -10.46 3.43
N ILE A 29 -94.17 -11.44 4.12
CA ILE A 29 -93.64 -12.78 4.42
C ILE A 29 -94.24 -13.75 3.39
N LEU A 30 -93.49 -14.78 2.95
CA LEU A 30 -94.02 -16.14 2.68
C LEU A 30 -92.85 -17.15 2.54
N GLN A 31 -92.74 -18.04 3.54
CA GLN A 31 -92.20 -19.42 3.48
C GLN A 31 -93.40 -20.38 3.24
N PRO A 32 -93.31 -21.72 2.94
CA PRO A 32 -92.39 -22.71 3.57
C PRO A 32 -92.07 -24.05 2.83
N CYS A 33 -91.31 -24.93 3.55
CA CYS A 33 -91.46 -26.42 3.68
C CYS A 33 -90.67 -27.36 2.73
N TRP A 34 -89.99 -28.47 3.14
CA TRP A 34 -89.76 -29.19 4.42
C TRP A 34 -88.48 -30.08 4.37
N ALA A 35 -88.08 -30.55 5.56
CA ALA A 35 -86.93 -31.38 6.00
C ALA A 35 -86.90 -32.84 5.44
N ASP A 36 -85.88 -33.69 5.70
CA ASP A 36 -85.58 -34.37 7.00
C ASP A 36 -84.37 -35.38 6.85
N PRO A 37 -83.89 -36.16 7.87
CA PRO A 37 -82.92 -35.79 8.92
C PRO A 37 -81.75 -36.81 9.09
N VAL A 38 -80.61 -36.43 9.68
CA VAL A 38 -79.74 -37.38 10.41
C VAL A 38 -79.23 -36.72 11.69
N THR A 39 -79.41 -37.46 12.77
CA THR A 39 -79.19 -37.20 14.20
C THR A 39 -77.86 -36.54 14.56
N GLU A 40 -77.93 -35.41 15.27
CA GLU A 40 -76.84 -34.89 16.09
C GLU A 40 -76.78 -35.69 17.41
N GLU A 41 -75.73 -36.49 17.60
CA GLU A 41 -75.27 -36.79 18.96
C GLU A 41 -74.34 -35.64 19.37
N MET A 42 -74.84 -34.77 20.26
CA MET A 42 -73.96 -34.03 21.14
C MET A 42 -73.28 -35.03 22.07
N ARG A 43 -71.96 -35.12 22.01
CA ARG A 43 -71.11 -35.60 23.11
C ARG A 43 -70.20 -34.47 23.55
N ASP A 44 -70.00 -34.39 24.86
CA ASP A 44 -69.39 -33.30 25.61
C ASP A 44 -68.14 -32.69 24.96
N GLY A 45 -68.06 -31.35 25.01
CA GLY A 45 -66.89 -30.57 24.56
C GLY A 45 -67.16 -29.70 23.34
N GLY A 46 -68.10 -28.76 23.42
CA GLY A 46 -68.40 -27.84 22.34
C GLY A 46 -67.34 -26.73 22.15
N VAL A 47 -66.77 -26.61 20.95
CA VAL A 47 -66.51 -25.31 20.30
C VAL A 47 -66.80 -25.42 18.80
N SER A 48 -67.61 -24.48 18.32
CA SER A 48 -68.04 -24.34 16.92
C SER A 48 -66.94 -23.75 16.02
N ILE A 49 -66.80 -24.31 14.81
CA ILE A 49 -65.83 -23.86 13.80
C ILE A 49 -66.39 -22.64 13.05
N ARG A 50 -66.24 -21.44 13.62
CA ARG A 50 -66.26 -20.21 12.82
C ARG A 50 -65.10 -19.33 13.22
N ARG A 51 -64.31 -18.95 12.21
CA ARG A 51 -63.16 -18.04 12.24
C ARG A 51 -63.42 -16.89 13.22
N SER A 52 -62.82 -16.95 14.40
CA SER A 52 -62.84 -15.88 15.38
C SER A 52 -61.44 -15.29 15.49
N LEU A 53 -61.38 -13.96 15.47
CA LEU A 53 -60.20 -13.18 15.84
C LEU A 53 -59.63 -13.73 17.15
N LYS A 54 -58.30 -13.95 17.16
CA LYS A 54 -57.45 -14.41 18.27
C LYS A 54 -58.07 -14.08 19.64
N LEU A 55 -58.89 -14.98 20.17
CA LEU A 55 -59.52 -14.83 21.48
C LEU A 55 -58.54 -15.43 22.48
N MET A 56 -57.75 -14.57 23.12
CA MET A 56 -56.89 -15.00 24.22
C MET A 56 -57.75 -15.12 25.48
N VAL A 57 -58.04 -16.36 25.88
CA VAL A 57 -58.65 -16.64 27.18
C VAL A 57 -57.51 -17.02 28.13
N ASN A 58 -57.27 -16.18 29.15
CA ASN A 58 -56.31 -16.49 30.20
C ASN A 58 -56.95 -17.47 31.19
N PHE A 59 -56.57 -18.74 31.13
CA PHE A 59 -57.01 -19.77 32.09
C PHE A 59 -56.19 -19.78 33.39
N GLY A 60 -55.34 -18.77 33.63
CA GLY A 60 -54.56 -18.59 34.87
C GLY A 60 -53.05 -18.76 34.72
N GLY A 61 -52.55 -19.13 33.53
CA GLY A 61 -51.12 -19.37 33.24
C GLY A 61 -50.29 -18.14 32.83
N ALA A 62 -50.90 -16.95 32.73
CA ALA A 62 -50.19 -15.70 32.43
C ALA A 62 -50.57 -14.58 33.41
N ARG A 63 -49.59 -13.76 33.79
CA ARG A 63 -49.80 -12.53 34.57
C ARG A 63 -49.89 -11.34 33.65
N ARG A 64 -50.79 -10.41 33.95
CA ARG A 64 -50.93 -9.16 33.21
C ARG A 64 -49.86 -8.16 33.69
N VAL A 65 -49.08 -7.62 32.75
CA VAL A 65 -48.21 -6.47 33.00
C VAL A 65 -48.64 -5.28 32.16
N VAL A 66 -48.76 -4.12 32.80
CA VAL A 66 -49.03 -2.83 32.14
C VAL A 66 -47.81 -1.95 32.29
N LEU A 67 -47.19 -1.57 31.18
CA LEU A 67 -46.06 -0.65 31.13
C LEU A 67 -46.54 0.72 30.64
N SER A 68 -46.34 1.77 31.44
CA SER A 68 -46.77 3.13 31.12
C SER A 68 -45.77 4.20 31.58
N SER A 69 -45.89 5.41 31.05
CA SER A 69 -45.19 6.60 31.55
C SER A 69 -46.13 7.46 32.41
N ASP A 70 -45.58 8.19 33.36
CA ASP A 70 -46.24 9.32 34.03
C ASP A 70 -45.31 10.55 34.05
N PRO A 71 -45.68 11.69 33.43
CA PRO A 71 -46.95 11.94 32.73
C PRO A 71 -47.16 11.02 31.52
N GLY A 72 -48.43 10.69 31.27
CA GLY A 72 -48.83 9.79 30.19
C GLY A 72 -48.50 10.34 28.80
N GLY A 73 -48.05 9.47 27.89
CA GLY A 73 -47.82 9.82 26.48
C GLY A 73 -46.36 10.07 26.09
N LEU A 74 -45.41 9.92 27.02
CA LEU A 74 -43.97 9.97 26.72
C LEU A 74 -43.50 8.71 25.97
N PHE A 75 -44.18 7.58 26.21
CA PHE A 75 -44.20 6.43 25.32
C PHE A 75 -45.57 5.76 25.35
N ALA A 76 -45.87 4.94 24.33
CA ALA A 76 -47.14 4.25 24.23
C ALA A 76 -47.31 3.22 25.35
N THR A 77 -48.44 3.25 26.06
CA THR A 77 -48.76 2.23 27.07
C THR A 77 -48.78 0.85 26.42
N GLN A 78 -48.02 -0.08 26.98
CA GLN A 78 -47.95 -1.47 26.53
C GLN A 78 -48.65 -2.36 27.55
N VAL A 79 -49.45 -3.30 27.06
CA VAL A 79 -50.04 -4.35 27.89
C VAL A 79 -49.53 -5.68 27.36
N SER A 80 -48.93 -6.49 28.22
CA SER A 80 -48.49 -7.83 27.85
C SER A 80 -48.89 -8.86 28.92
N TYR A 81 -48.81 -10.13 28.56
CA TYR A 81 -49.23 -11.26 29.39
C TYR A 81 -48.10 -12.31 29.51
N PRO A 82 -46.99 -11.96 30.18
CA PRO A 82 -45.91 -12.89 30.47
C PRO A 82 -46.40 -14.08 31.32
N GLU A 83 -45.70 -15.21 31.22
CA GLU A 83 -46.02 -16.44 31.95
C GLU A 83 -45.89 -16.26 33.46
N VAL A 84 -46.65 -17.04 34.23
CA VAL A 84 -46.48 -17.07 35.69
C VAL A 84 -45.05 -17.51 36.02
N ASN A 85 -44.41 -16.77 36.94
CA ASN A 85 -43.01 -16.96 37.35
C ASN A 85 -41.96 -16.67 36.26
N SER A 86 -42.35 -16.10 35.12
CA SER A 86 -41.40 -15.72 34.07
C SER A 86 -40.76 -14.35 34.26
N THR A 87 -39.69 -14.14 33.50
CA THR A 87 -38.88 -12.92 33.33
C THR A 87 -39.57 -11.77 32.60
N PHE A 88 -40.01 -10.67 33.23
CA PHE A 88 -40.33 -9.42 32.48
C PHE A 88 -39.28 -8.34 32.71
N SER A 89 -38.70 -7.78 31.64
CA SER A 89 -37.74 -6.66 31.75
C SER A 89 -38.23 -5.41 31.04
N THR A 90 -38.02 -4.24 31.65
CA THR A 90 -38.27 -2.95 31.00
C THR A 90 -37.14 -2.57 30.02
N SER A 91 -37.37 -1.54 29.21
CA SER A 91 -36.31 -0.85 28.47
C SER A 91 -35.40 -0.07 29.43
N ASN A 92 -34.13 0.11 29.06
CA ASN A 92 -33.25 1.00 29.80
C ASN A 92 -33.65 2.46 29.54
N LEU A 93 -34.09 3.19 30.57
CA LEU A 93 -34.47 4.60 30.48
C LEU A 93 -33.45 5.46 31.20
N GLN A 94 -33.00 6.51 30.52
CA GLN A 94 -32.07 7.51 31.03
C GLN A 94 -32.23 8.82 30.25
N GLY A 95 -31.95 9.95 30.90
CA GLY A 95 -31.93 11.27 30.26
C GLY A 95 -33.30 11.92 30.05
N SER A 96 -33.32 12.97 29.23
CA SER A 96 -34.50 13.82 29.00
C SER A 96 -35.34 13.39 27.79
N ASN A 97 -36.66 13.47 27.92
CA ASN A 97 -37.64 13.24 26.86
C ASN A 97 -38.75 14.30 26.96
N GLY A 98 -38.87 15.15 25.93
CA GLY A 98 -39.96 16.12 25.82
C GLY A 98 -40.02 17.18 26.94
N GLY A 99 -38.88 17.55 27.53
CA GLY A 99 -38.80 18.52 28.65
C GLY A 99 -38.88 17.89 30.04
N TYR A 100 -39.13 16.58 30.12
CA TYR A 100 -39.08 15.79 31.34
C TYR A 100 -37.81 14.95 31.39
N VAL A 101 -37.34 14.60 32.58
CA VAL A 101 -36.22 13.68 32.83
C VAL A 101 -36.74 12.45 33.54
N PHE A 102 -36.26 11.28 33.12
CA PHE A 102 -36.59 10.03 33.81
C PHE A 102 -36.05 10.07 35.24
N SER A 103 -36.91 9.83 36.22
CA SER A 103 -36.54 9.82 37.64
C SER A 103 -36.41 8.40 38.18
N HIS A 104 -37.41 7.54 37.98
CA HIS A 104 -37.37 6.17 38.49
C HIS A 104 -38.47 5.30 37.91
N TRP A 105 -38.35 3.98 38.10
CA TRP A 105 -39.45 3.05 37.88
C TRP A 105 -40.25 2.81 39.15
N GLU A 106 -41.57 2.64 39.00
CA GLU A 106 -42.44 2.10 40.03
C GLU A 106 -43.06 0.77 39.58
N VAL A 107 -43.13 -0.19 40.49
CA VAL A 107 -43.88 -1.43 40.33
C VAL A 107 -45.02 -1.42 41.32
N ASN A 108 -46.25 -1.50 40.83
CA ASN A 108 -47.47 -1.40 41.62
C ASN A 108 -47.51 -0.15 42.54
N GLY A 109 -46.95 0.96 42.05
CA GLY A 109 -46.88 2.22 42.78
C GLY A 109 -45.77 2.31 43.82
N GLN A 110 -44.86 1.32 43.87
CA GLN A 110 -43.68 1.33 44.74
C GLN A 110 -42.41 1.60 43.93
N ARG A 111 -41.65 2.63 44.32
CA ARG A 111 -40.36 2.97 43.70
C ARG A 111 -39.38 1.81 43.80
N GLN A 112 -38.68 1.54 42.71
CA GLN A 112 -37.68 0.48 42.61
C GLN A 112 -36.27 1.07 42.56
N ALA A 113 -35.42 0.64 43.48
CA ALA A 113 -34.07 1.14 43.66
C ALA A 113 -33.12 0.06 44.18
N ASP A 114 -31.83 0.31 44.03
CA ASP A 114 -30.76 -0.52 44.55
C ASP A 114 -30.61 -0.39 46.09
N PRO A 115 -29.79 -1.23 46.74
CA PRO A 115 -29.56 -1.15 48.19
C PRO A 115 -28.96 0.17 48.67
N SER A 116 -28.34 0.96 47.77
CA SER A 116 -27.80 2.29 48.07
C SER A 116 -28.85 3.40 47.91
N GLY A 117 -30.06 3.07 47.42
CA GLY A 117 -31.19 3.99 47.28
C GLY A 117 -31.37 4.56 45.87
N ILE A 118 -30.42 4.30 44.95
CA ILE A 118 -30.45 4.82 43.57
C ILE A 118 -31.50 4.06 42.76
N ALA A 119 -32.35 4.80 42.05
CA ALA A 119 -33.36 4.23 41.19
C ALA A 119 -32.76 3.38 40.08
N TYR A 120 -33.38 2.23 39.79
CA TYR A 120 -32.97 1.45 38.63
C TYR A 120 -33.33 2.19 37.33
N SER A 121 -32.41 2.20 36.37
CA SER A 121 -32.68 2.65 34.99
C SER A 121 -33.40 1.57 34.16
N ARG A 122 -33.31 0.31 34.58
CA ARG A 122 -34.02 -0.85 34.01
C ARG A 122 -34.43 -1.84 35.11
N LEU A 123 -35.67 -2.34 35.03
CA LEU A 123 -36.17 -3.38 35.93
C LEU A 123 -36.17 -4.73 35.25
N THR A 124 -35.96 -5.79 36.04
CA THR A 124 -36.52 -7.10 35.71
C THR A 124 -37.33 -7.64 36.87
N GLU A 125 -38.54 -8.06 36.57
CA GLU A 125 -39.56 -8.49 37.52
C GLU A 125 -39.93 -9.94 37.22
N THR A 126 -39.97 -10.76 38.27
CA THR A 126 -40.63 -12.07 38.18
C THR A 126 -42.13 -11.85 38.10
N MET A 127 -42.80 -12.54 37.18
CA MET A 127 -44.24 -12.38 36.94
C MET A 127 -45.05 -13.35 37.79
N ASP A 128 -44.98 -13.17 39.11
CA ASP A 128 -45.68 -13.95 40.14
C ASP A 128 -47.12 -13.47 40.36
N VAL A 129 -47.39 -12.18 40.15
CA VAL A 129 -48.70 -11.52 40.19
C VAL A 129 -48.86 -10.54 39.03
N ASP A 130 -50.07 -10.01 38.84
CA ASP A 130 -50.29 -8.90 37.90
C ASP A 130 -49.53 -7.65 38.38
N LYS A 131 -48.83 -6.98 37.46
CA LYS A 131 -47.97 -5.83 37.77
C LYS A 131 -48.30 -4.61 36.90
N VAL A 132 -48.30 -3.44 37.51
CA VAL A 132 -48.33 -2.15 36.81
C VAL A 132 -46.96 -1.52 36.98
N ILE A 133 -46.23 -1.36 35.88
CA ILE A 133 -44.89 -0.78 35.86
C ILE A 133 -44.96 0.61 35.22
N THR A 134 -44.61 1.63 36.00
CA THR A 134 -44.71 3.02 35.58
C THR A 134 -43.34 3.68 35.57
N ALA A 135 -42.94 4.26 34.44
CA ALA A 135 -41.79 5.15 34.38
C ALA A 135 -42.21 6.54 34.88
N ARG A 136 -41.63 7.01 35.97
CA ARG A 136 -41.85 8.38 36.48
C ARG A 136 -40.90 9.34 35.79
N TYR A 137 -41.47 10.40 35.24
CA TYR A 137 -40.79 11.49 34.58
C TYR A 137 -41.16 12.80 35.26
N VAL A 138 -40.16 13.63 35.52
CA VAL A 138 -40.31 14.91 36.23
C VAL A 138 -39.74 16.01 35.35
N GLU A 139 -40.33 17.21 35.36
CA GLU A 139 -39.86 18.31 34.51
C GLU A 139 -38.40 18.65 34.83
N ALA A 140 -37.58 18.85 33.80
CA ALA A 140 -36.12 18.91 33.94
C ALA A 140 -35.62 20.02 34.89
N THR A 141 -36.40 21.09 35.05
CA THR A 141 -36.08 22.26 35.88
C THR A 141 -37.02 22.43 37.07
N LEU A 142 -37.87 21.43 37.37
CA LEU A 142 -38.75 21.50 38.52
C LEU A 142 -37.94 21.24 39.79
N ASP A 143 -38.10 22.16 40.74
CA ASP A 143 -37.50 22.17 42.08
C ASP A 143 -38.59 22.75 43.00
N VAL A 144 -39.41 21.85 43.58
CA VAL A 144 -40.65 22.20 44.28
C VAL A 144 -40.38 22.87 45.62
N ASP A 145 -39.34 22.47 46.33
CA ASP A 145 -38.96 23.05 47.62
C ASP A 145 -37.89 24.16 47.50
N SER A 146 -37.41 24.41 46.28
CA SER A 146 -36.51 25.51 45.92
C SER A 146 -35.17 25.46 46.65
N ASP A 147 -34.66 24.25 46.87
CA ASP A 147 -33.42 24.01 47.62
C ASP A 147 -32.17 23.88 46.74
N GLY A 148 -32.38 23.98 45.42
CA GLY A 148 -31.34 23.99 44.40
C GLY A 148 -31.05 22.62 43.79
N LEU A 149 -31.72 21.56 44.23
CA LEU A 149 -31.71 20.27 43.53
C LEU A 149 -33.00 20.08 42.73
N PRO A 150 -32.92 19.67 41.45
CA PRO A 150 -34.12 19.32 40.71
C PRO A 150 -34.79 18.06 41.27
N ASP A 151 -36.13 18.08 41.42
CA ASP A 151 -36.95 16.98 41.94
C ASP A 151 -36.67 15.63 41.23
N TRP A 152 -36.36 15.67 39.94
CA TRP A 152 -36.07 14.46 39.16
C TRP A 152 -34.81 13.75 39.67
N PHE A 153 -33.78 14.53 40.05
CA PHE A 153 -32.50 14.07 40.55
C PHE A 153 -32.66 13.50 41.95
N GLU A 154 -33.36 14.23 42.82
CA GLU A 154 -33.64 13.74 44.17
C GLU A 154 -34.49 12.46 44.16
N GLY A 155 -35.49 12.38 43.28
CA GLY A 155 -36.27 11.17 43.07
C GLY A 155 -35.45 10.01 42.51
N HIS A 156 -34.41 10.28 41.73
CA HIS A 156 -33.51 9.26 41.17
C HIS A 156 -32.48 8.78 42.19
N GLU A 157 -31.80 9.68 42.90
CA GLU A 157 -30.70 9.34 43.81
C GLU A 157 -31.18 8.93 45.20
N PHE A 158 -32.15 9.67 45.77
CA PHE A 158 -32.53 9.55 47.18
C PHE A 158 -33.95 9.00 47.38
N GLY A 159 -34.83 9.18 46.40
CA GLY A 159 -36.24 8.81 46.48
C GLY A 159 -37.08 9.70 47.41
N THR A 160 -36.55 10.85 47.86
CA THR A 160 -37.21 11.83 48.72
C THR A 160 -36.80 13.25 48.34
N LEU A 161 -37.68 14.23 48.57
CA LEU A 161 -37.42 15.67 48.36
C LEU A 161 -36.98 16.35 49.68
N GLN A 162 -35.98 15.79 50.35
CA GLN A 162 -35.52 16.31 51.66
C GLN A 162 -34.05 16.72 51.64
N HIS A 163 -33.38 16.57 50.50
CA HIS A 163 -31.95 16.79 50.37
C HIS A 163 -31.71 18.03 49.54
N SER A 164 -30.99 18.99 50.11
CA SER A 164 -30.53 20.18 49.41
C SER A 164 -29.09 20.05 48.94
N THR A 165 -28.65 20.98 48.10
CA THR A 165 -27.26 21.11 47.62
C THR A 165 -26.16 21.09 48.69
N VAL A 166 -26.50 21.38 49.95
CA VAL A 166 -25.56 21.38 51.10
C VAL A 166 -25.63 20.10 51.95
N SER A 167 -26.49 19.15 51.59
CA SER A 167 -26.62 17.87 52.31
C SER A 167 -25.42 16.98 52.05
N ASP A 168 -25.13 16.08 53.00
CA ASP A 168 -24.10 15.04 52.94
C ASP A 168 -24.75 13.70 53.32
N PRO A 169 -25.39 13.01 52.36
CA PRO A 169 -26.23 11.84 52.65
C PRO A 169 -25.43 10.60 53.05
N ASP A 170 -24.21 10.44 52.55
CA ASP A 170 -23.34 9.30 52.84
C ASP A 170 -22.28 9.58 53.93
N SER A 171 -22.29 10.80 54.47
CA SER A 171 -21.50 11.23 55.64
C SER A 171 -20.00 11.06 55.43
N ASP A 172 -19.54 11.42 54.24
CA ASP A 172 -18.13 11.39 53.85
C ASP A 172 -17.44 12.77 54.00
N GLY A 173 -18.22 13.81 54.26
CA GLY A 173 -17.77 15.18 54.50
C GLY A 173 -17.84 16.09 53.26
N PHE A 174 -18.31 15.61 52.12
CA PHE A 174 -18.64 16.43 50.95
C PHE A 174 -20.14 16.70 50.87
N SER A 175 -20.51 17.91 50.45
CA SER A 175 -21.90 18.21 50.15
C SER A 175 -22.27 17.79 48.73
N ILE A 176 -23.54 17.51 48.45
CA ILE A 176 -24.04 17.13 47.12
C ILE A 176 -23.53 18.07 46.02
N ALA A 177 -23.52 19.39 46.26
CA ALA A 177 -22.99 20.37 45.29
C ALA A 177 -21.49 20.20 45.02
N GLN A 178 -20.69 19.87 46.04
CA GLN A 178 -19.26 19.60 45.88
C GLN A 178 -19.06 18.30 45.11
N GLU A 179 -19.80 17.26 45.45
CA GLU A 179 -19.74 15.98 44.78
C GLU A 179 -20.14 16.08 43.31
N GLN A 180 -21.26 16.75 43.00
CA GLN A 180 -21.68 17.02 41.63
C GLN A 180 -20.62 17.81 40.84
N SER A 181 -19.93 18.76 41.48
CA SER A 181 -18.85 19.53 40.84
C SER A 181 -17.59 18.69 40.57
N LEU A 182 -17.40 17.62 41.35
CA LEU A 182 -16.28 16.69 41.25
C LEU A 182 -16.62 15.40 40.49
N GLY A 183 -17.89 15.20 40.13
CA GLY A 183 -18.40 13.97 39.52
C GLY A 183 -18.38 12.76 40.48
N LEU A 184 -18.46 13.03 41.79
CA LEU A 184 -18.55 12.01 42.85
C LEU A 184 -20.01 11.61 43.10
N SER A 185 -20.21 10.55 43.89
CA SER A 185 -21.49 9.89 44.06
C SER A 185 -22.11 10.22 45.41
N SER A 186 -23.18 11.01 45.44
CA SER A 186 -23.85 11.53 46.65
C SER A 186 -24.53 10.54 47.59
N VAL A 187 -24.33 9.24 47.37
CA VAL A 187 -24.92 8.14 48.17
C VAL A 187 -23.91 7.01 48.43
N ILE A 188 -22.65 7.16 48.00
CA ILE A 188 -21.60 6.15 48.18
C ILE A 188 -20.41 6.84 48.83
N LYS A 189 -20.27 6.61 50.15
CA LYS A 189 -19.22 7.19 50.99
C LYS A 189 -17.82 7.07 50.37
N ASP A 190 -17.16 8.20 50.12
CA ASP A 190 -15.77 8.20 49.67
C ASP A 190 -14.79 8.11 50.87
N GLU A 191 -13.71 7.34 50.72
CA GLU A 191 -12.63 7.28 51.72
C GLU A 191 -11.49 8.23 51.34
N ILE A 192 -11.28 9.27 52.15
CA ILE A 192 -10.21 10.25 51.96
C ILE A 192 -9.06 9.96 52.94
N THR A 193 -7.84 9.75 52.41
CA THR A 193 -6.62 9.74 53.24
C THR A 193 -6.00 11.13 53.32
N GLU A 194 -5.34 11.45 54.44
CA GLU A 194 -4.66 12.74 54.69
C GLU A 194 -3.76 13.12 53.51
N GLY A 195 -4.18 14.12 52.75
CA GLY A 195 -3.51 14.56 51.51
C GLY A 195 -4.41 14.73 50.29
N GLY A 196 -5.69 14.33 50.35
CA GLY A 196 -6.69 14.71 49.33
C GLY A 196 -6.70 13.85 48.05
N ILE A 197 -6.39 12.56 48.15
CA ILE A 197 -6.58 11.63 47.02
C ILE A 197 -7.86 10.82 47.28
N ALA A 198 -8.92 11.12 46.53
CA ALA A 198 -10.08 10.24 46.41
C ALA A 198 -9.71 9.07 45.48
N ILE A 199 -9.90 7.84 45.92
CA ILE A 199 -9.52 6.64 45.15
C ILE A 199 -10.68 6.24 44.23
N ARG A 200 -10.83 6.94 43.10
CA ARG A 200 -11.55 6.41 41.92
C ARG A 200 -10.65 6.48 40.70
N ARG A 201 -10.64 5.41 39.90
CA ARG A 201 -9.73 5.31 38.75
C ARG A 201 -10.07 6.33 37.66
N SER A 202 -9.06 7.09 37.26
CA SER A 202 -9.03 7.76 35.96
C SER A 202 -8.89 6.72 34.83
N SER A 203 -9.59 6.94 33.72
CA SER A 203 -9.56 6.09 32.52
C SER A 203 -8.20 6.05 31.81
N LEU A 204 -7.24 6.88 32.24
CA LEU A 204 -5.99 7.09 31.52
C LEU A 204 -4.82 6.21 31.98
N ILE A 205 -4.77 5.69 33.22
CA ILE A 205 -3.72 4.75 33.69
C ILE A 205 -4.24 3.83 34.82
N PRO A 206 -4.29 2.48 34.66
CA PRO A 206 -4.61 1.56 35.75
C PRO A 206 -3.39 1.30 36.66
N VAL A 207 -3.47 1.68 37.94
CA VAL A 207 -2.67 1.04 39.01
C VAL A 207 -3.66 0.57 40.08
N ASN A 208 -3.70 -0.74 40.35
CA ASN A 208 -4.63 -1.34 41.32
C ASN A 208 -3.98 -1.40 42.71
N PHE A 209 -4.45 -0.55 43.63
CA PHE A 209 -3.99 -0.52 45.03
C PHE A 209 -4.91 -1.26 46.00
N GLY A 210 -5.81 -2.12 45.51
CA GLY A 210 -6.64 -3.02 46.33
C GLY A 210 -8.15 -2.73 46.31
N GLY A 211 -8.61 -1.70 45.61
CA GLY A 211 -10.03 -1.33 45.47
C GLY A 211 -10.78 -2.04 44.33
N ALA A 212 -10.07 -2.69 43.41
CA ALA A 212 -10.68 -3.33 42.23
C ALA A 212 -10.45 -4.85 42.20
N ARG A 213 -11.48 -5.58 41.76
CA ARG A 213 -11.45 -7.03 41.47
C ARG A 213 -11.25 -7.31 40.00
N SER A 214 -10.48 -8.35 39.69
CA SER A 214 -10.27 -8.82 38.33
C SER A 214 -11.47 -9.65 37.87
N LEU A 215 -12.02 -9.29 36.71
CA LEU A 215 -12.99 -10.08 35.97
C LEU A 215 -12.34 -10.58 34.68
N ASN A 216 -12.27 -11.89 34.50
CA ASN A 216 -11.84 -12.53 33.26
C ASN A 216 -13.05 -13.17 32.58
N LEU A 217 -13.54 -12.58 31.49
CA LEU A 217 -14.62 -13.11 30.65
C LEU A 217 -14.02 -13.84 29.43
N SER A 218 -14.49 -15.05 29.16
CA SER A 218 -14.06 -15.84 28.00
C SER A 218 -15.14 -16.82 27.54
N SER A 219 -14.84 -17.57 26.48
CA SER A 219 -15.65 -18.69 25.99
C SER A 219 -14.79 -19.95 25.91
N ASP A 220 -15.46 -21.10 26.00
CA ASP A 220 -14.88 -22.40 25.76
C ASP A 220 -15.82 -23.17 24.80
N PRO A 221 -15.40 -23.46 23.56
CA PRO A 221 -14.08 -23.15 22.98
C PRO A 221 -13.83 -21.63 22.80
N PRO A 222 -12.56 -21.19 22.73
CA PRO A 222 -12.21 -19.78 22.68
C PRO A 222 -12.65 -19.12 21.36
N GLY A 223 -13.18 -17.90 21.47
CA GLY A 223 -13.51 -17.05 20.31
C GLY A 223 -15.01 -16.88 20.05
N LEU A 224 -15.87 -17.63 20.74
CA LEU A 224 -17.34 -17.51 20.61
C LEU A 224 -17.90 -16.32 21.41
N VAL A 225 -17.19 -15.91 22.46
CA VAL A 225 -17.41 -14.68 23.23
C VAL A 225 -16.10 -13.91 23.24
N GLN A 226 -16.18 -12.60 22.97
CA GLN A 226 -15.03 -11.71 23.02
C GLN A 226 -14.38 -11.79 24.40
N SER A 227 -13.14 -12.28 24.45
CA SER A 227 -12.41 -12.42 25.69
C SER A 227 -12.04 -11.04 26.24
N GLN A 228 -12.37 -10.79 27.49
CA GLN A 228 -12.14 -9.51 28.14
C GLN A 228 -11.57 -9.71 29.53
N LYS A 229 -10.52 -8.95 29.86
CA LYS A 229 -10.02 -8.80 31.22
C LYS A 229 -10.28 -7.37 31.68
N SER A 230 -11.08 -7.22 32.71
CA SER A 230 -11.40 -5.90 33.30
C SER A 230 -11.12 -5.89 34.79
N LEU A 231 -10.70 -4.73 35.29
CA LEU A 231 -10.64 -4.45 36.72
C LEU A 231 -11.87 -3.61 37.06
N LEU A 232 -12.79 -4.19 37.84
CA LEU A 232 -14.04 -3.57 38.25
C LEU A 232 -13.98 -3.20 39.73
N GLU A 233 -14.72 -2.17 40.14
CA GLU A 233 -14.78 -1.74 41.54
C GLU A 233 -15.29 -2.88 42.44
N THR A 234 -14.77 -2.97 43.67
CA THR A 234 -15.24 -3.98 44.63
C THR A 234 -16.74 -3.79 44.90
N ASN A 235 -17.49 -4.89 44.94
CA ASN A 235 -18.95 -4.94 45.08
C ASN A 235 -19.75 -4.34 43.92
N SER A 236 -19.11 -3.96 42.81
CA SER A 236 -19.84 -3.63 41.57
C SER A 236 -20.50 -4.88 40.97
N SER A 237 -21.56 -4.68 40.20
CA SER A 237 -22.25 -5.77 39.50
C SER A 237 -21.73 -5.92 38.07
N PHE A 238 -21.46 -7.17 37.68
CA PHE A 238 -21.24 -7.56 36.29
C PHE A 238 -22.48 -8.31 35.79
N ILE A 239 -22.90 -8.00 34.58
CA ILE A 239 -24.00 -8.69 33.91
C ILE A 239 -23.45 -9.30 32.62
N SER A 240 -23.58 -10.61 32.47
CA SER A 240 -23.09 -11.29 31.27
C SER A 240 -23.92 -10.91 30.02
N PRO A 241 -23.36 -11.07 28.82
CA PRO A 241 -24.16 -11.12 27.59
C PRO A 241 -25.26 -12.19 27.69
N LEU A 242 -26.35 -11.97 26.97
CA LEU A 242 -27.41 -12.98 26.84
C LEU A 242 -27.02 -13.93 25.70
N LEU A 243 -26.72 -15.18 26.03
CA LEU A 243 -26.35 -16.22 25.07
C LEU A 243 -27.42 -17.31 25.04
N ARG A 244 -27.79 -17.75 23.84
CA ARG A 244 -28.76 -18.82 23.60
C ARG A 244 -28.61 -19.36 22.19
N GLY A 245 -28.92 -20.64 22.01
CA GLY A 245 -28.99 -21.27 20.69
C GLY A 245 -27.62 -21.49 20.03
N VAL A 246 -27.67 -21.72 18.71
CA VAL A 246 -26.54 -22.13 17.88
C VAL A 246 -25.70 -20.93 17.44
N ASN A 247 -24.38 -21.05 17.54
CA ASN A 247 -23.37 -20.14 17.01
C ASN A 247 -22.31 -20.94 16.23
N GLY A 248 -22.45 -20.97 14.90
CA GLY A 248 -21.63 -21.82 14.04
C GLY A 248 -21.95 -23.30 14.26
N ALA A 249 -20.94 -24.12 14.56
CA ALA A 249 -21.10 -25.53 14.90
C ALA A 249 -21.36 -25.79 16.40
N TYR A 250 -21.38 -24.74 17.23
CA TYR A 250 -21.47 -24.84 18.69
C TYR A 250 -22.79 -24.31 19.22
N VAL A 251 -23.31 -24.88 20.30
CA VAL A 251 -24.51 -24.46 21.00
C VAL A 251 -24.14 -24.02 22.41
N PHE A 252 -24.61 -22.84 22.81
CA PHE A 252 -24.39 -22.35 24.18
C PHE A 252 -25.16 -23.21 25.19
N THR A 253 -24.48 -23.64 26.26
CA THR A 253 -25.09 -24.48 27.30
C THR A 253 -25.30 -23.72 28.61
N HIS A 254 -24.26 -23.08 29.15
CA HIS A 254 -24.33 -22.40 30.44
C HIS A 254 -23.17 -21.43 30.65
N TRP A 255 -23.33 -20.55 31.64
CA TRP A 255 -22.22 -19.78 32.20
C TRP A 255 -21.55 -20.55 33.35
N GLU A 256 -20.23 -20.49 33.42
CA GLU A 256 -19.47 -20.90 34.61
C GLU A 256 -18.86 -19.70 35.30
N VAL A 257 -18.98 -19.65 36.63
CA VAL A 257 -18.32 -18.66 37.48
C VAL A 257 -17.31 -19.39 38.36
N ASN A 258 -16.03 -19.08 38.20
CA ASN A 258 -14.92 -19.74 38.87
C ASN A 258 -14.96 -21.29 38.73
N GLY A 259 -15.34 -21.76 37.54
CA GLY A 259 -15.46 -23.18 37.21
C GLY A 259 -16.71 -23.86 37.79
N GLN A 260 -17.67 -23.10 38.33
CA GLN A 260 -18.95 -23.62 38.80
C GLN A 260 -20.07 -23.26 37.83
N ARG A 261 -20.79 -24.27 37.34
CA ARG A 261 -21.94 -24.11 36.44
C ARG A 261 -23.04 -23.29 37.12
N GLN A 262 -23.55 -22.30 36.38
CA GLN A 262 -24.67 -21.46 36.80
C GLN A 262 -25.96 -21.97 36.15
N SER A 263 -26.94 -22.28 36.98
CA SER A 263 -28.23 -22.82 36.58
C SER A 263 -29.37 -22.19 37.35
N ASP A 264 -30.58 -22.31 36.81
CA ASP A 264 -31.79 -21.98 37.53
C ASP A 264 -32.12 -23.04 38.62
N PRO A 265 -33.14 -22.81 39.47
CA PRO A 265 -33.54 -23.77 40.50
C PRO A 265 -34.00 -25.13 39.98
N SER A 266 -34.32 -25.25 38.69
CA SER A 266 -34.72 -26.49 38.02
C SER A 266 -33.52 -27.21 37.40
N GLY A 267 -32.31 -26.65 37.48
CA GLY A 267 -31.10 -27.23 36.92
C GLY A 267 -30.76 -26.78 35.50
N ILE A 268 -31.61 -25.97 34.86
CA ILE A 268 -31.41 -25.49 33.49
C ILE A 268 -30.31 -24.42 33.45
N GLY A 269 -29.41 -24.50 32.48
CA GLY A 269 -28.29 -23.58 32.31
C GLY A 269 -28.76 -22.13 32.15
N LEU A 270 -28.20 -21.21 32.93
CA LEU A 270 -28.57 -19.80 32.82
C LEU A 270 -28.01 -19.21 31.52
N SER A 271 -28.88 -18.59 30.71
CA SER A 271 -28.50 -17.85 29.50
C SER A 271 -27.90 -16.47 29.79
N LYS A 272 -28.06 -16.00 31.03
CA LYS A 272 -27.53 -14.73 31.53
C LYS A 272 -27.33 -14.78 33.03
N ILE A 273 -26.21 -14.26 33.51
CA ILE A 273 -25.90 -14.18 34.94
C ILE A 273 -25.59 -12.75 35.37
N THR A 274 -25.82 -12.49 36.65
CA THR A 274 -25.45 -11.23 37.32
C THR A 274 -24.57 -11.58 38.50
N GLU A 275 -23.36 -11.05 38.53
CA GLU A 275 -22.35 -11.37 39.54
C GLU A 275 -21.88 -10.11 40.26
N THR A 276 -21.88 -10.15 41.60
CA THR A 276 -21.27 -9.09 42.42
C THR A 276 -19.77 -9.34 42.56
N LEU A 277 -18.93 -8.38 42.18
CA LEU A 277 -17.46 -8.47 42.22
C LEU A 277 -16.94 -8.24 43.65
N ASP A 278 -17.28 -9.15 44.56
CA ASP A 278 -16.75 -9.23 45.93
C ASP A 278 -15.31 -9.78 45.98
N SER A 279 -14.95 -10.57 44.98
CA SER A 279 -13.68 -11.28 44.76
C SER A 279 -13.34 -11.29 43.26
N ASP A 280 -12.11 -11.73 42.92
CA ASP A 280 -11.74 -11.93 41.52
C ASP A 280 -12.59 -13.06 40.93
N LYS A 281 -13.16 -12.83 39.74
CA LYS A 281 -14.03 -13.78 39.05
C LYS A 281 -13.52 -14.14 37.67
N THR A 282 -13.60 -15.41 37.34
CA THR A 282 -13.43 -15.94 35.98
C THR A 282 -14.78 -16.44 35.51
N ILE A 283 -15.28 -15.85 34.43
CA ILE A 283 -16.58 -16.17 33.85
C ILE A 283 -16.36 -16.76 32.45
N VAL A 284 -16.87 -17.97 32.23
CA VAL A 284 -16.69 -18.70 30.98
C VAL A 284 -18.04 -19.06 30.40
N ALA A 285 -18.29 -18.72 29.13
CA ALA A 285 -19.42 -19.24 28.38
C ALA A 285 -19.07 -20.61 27.82
N LYS A 286 -19.73 -21.66 28.31
CA LYS A 286 -19.57 -23.02 27.81
C LYS A 286 -20.43 -23.24 26.57
N HIS A 287 -19.81 -23.78 25.53
CA HIS A 287 -20.50 -24.25 24.34
C HIS A 287 -20.03 -25.65 23.97
N LEU A 288 -20.96 -26.45 23.47
CA LEU A 288 -20.70 -27.81 22.99
C LEU A 288 -21.09 -27.92 21.52
N GLU A 289 -20.49 -28.85 20.79
CA GLU A 289 -20.78 -29.03 19.37
C GLU A 289 -22.21 -29.55 19.17
N GLN A 290 -22.89 -29.03 18.14
CA GLN A 290 -24.33 -29.23 17.95
C GLN A 290 -24.74 -30.69 17.71
N ASN A 291 -23.84 -31.49 17.13
CA ASN A 291 -24.13 -32.85 16.67
C ASN A 291 -23.31 -33.91 17.42
N VAL A 292 -22.70 -33.54 18.55
CA VAL A 292 -21.95 -34.50 19.37
C VAL A 292 -22.91 -35.16 20.36
N ASP A 293 -22.83 -36.48 20.40
CA ASP A 293 -23.46 -37.41 21.34
C ASP A 293 -22.34 -38.33 21.82
N SER A 294 -21.77 -38.00 23.00
CA SER A 294 -20.53 -38.58 23.50
C SER A 294 -20.71 -39.97 24.09
N ASP A 295 -21.90 -40.29 24.60
CA ASP A 295 -22.22 -41.60 25.17
C ASP A 295 -23.10 -42.47 24.26
N GLY A 296 -23.56 -41.92 23.14
CA GLY A 296 -24.15 -42.62 22.00
C GLY A 296 -25.59 -43.05 22.24
N ASP A 297 -26.31 -42.31 23.07
CA ASP A 297 -27.66 -42.66 23.54
C ASP A 297 -28.79 -41.97 22.75
N GLY A 298 -28.43 -41.12 21.78
CA GLY A 298 -29.37 -40.38 20.93
C GLY A 298 -29.69 -38.98 21.43
N LEU A 299 -29.20 -38.56 22.60
CA LEU A 299 -29.27 -37.18 23.09
C LEU A 299 -27.98 -36.44 22.75
N HIS A 300 -28.11 -35.21 22.26
CA HIS A 300 -26.92 -34.39 22.01
C HIS A 300 -26.38 -33.82 23.32
N ASP A 301 -25.05 -33.87 23.50
CA ASP A 301 -24.36 -33.42 24.72
C ASP A 301 -24.76 -32.00 25.15
N TRP A 302 -24.93 -31.09 24.18
CA TRP A 302 -25.30 -29.70 24.46
C TRP A 302 -26.70 -29.61 25.09
N TYR A 303 -27.63 -30.47 24.68
CA TYR A 303 -29.00 -30.48 25.17
C TYR A 303 -29.01 -30.98 26.62
N GLU A 304 -28.36 -32.10 26.87
CA GLU A 304 -28.26 -32.68 28.21
C GLU A 304 -27.55 -31.75 29.19
N ILE A 305 -26.40 -31.19 28.81
CA ILE A 305 -25.67 -30.25 29.68
C ILE A 305 -26.45 -28.95 29.90
N HIS A 306 -27.25 -28.49 28.93
CA HIS A 306 -28.10 -27.32 29.12
C HIS A 306 -29.31 -27.62 30.03
N GLN A 307 -30.05 -28.68 29.77
CA GLN A 307 -31.34 -28.96 30.43
C GLN A 307 -31.18 -29.70 31.75
N LEU A 308 -30.27 -30.66 31.80
CA LEU A 308 -30.11 -31.65 32.89
C LEU A 308 -28.81 -31.44 33.67
N GLY A 309 -27.79 -30.85 33.03
CA GLY A 309 -26.48 -30.56 33.63
C GLY A 309 -25.55 -31.77 33.73
N THR A 310 -25.89 -32.90 33.12
CA THR A 310 -25.12 -34.15 33.13
C THR A 310 -25.37 -34.97 31.85
N LEU A 311 -24.38 -35.74 31.40
CA LEU A 311 -24.44 -36.68 30.26
C LEU A 311 -24.80 -38.10 30.73
N ALA A 312 -25.76 -38.23 31.64
CA ALA A 312 -26.04 -39.50 32.31
C ALA A 312 -27.49 -39.95 32.10
N HIS A 313 -28.24 -39.18 31.32
CA HIS A 313 -29.66 -39.37 31.12
C HIS A 313 -29.90 -39.83 29.70
N HIS A 314 -30.78 -40.82 29.53
CA HIS A 314 -31.10 -41.35 28.22
C HIS A 314 -32.49 -40.90 27.76
N GLY A 315 -32.77 -40.93 26.45
CA GLY A 315 -34.06 -40.50 25.88
C GLY A 315 -35.33 -41.13 26.50
N SER A 316 -35.18 -42.31 27.13
CA SER A 316 -36.24 -43.01 27.85
C SER A 316 -36.44 -42.61 29.32
N ASP A 317 -35.56 -41.77 29.88
CA ASP A 317 -35.65 -41.34 31.27
C ASP A 317 -36.77 -40.33 31.47
N ASP A 318 -37.27 -40.24 32.70
CA ASP A 318 -38.30 -39.30 33.18
C ASP A 318 -37.75 -38.61 34.44
N PRO A 319 -36.90 -37.57 34.30
CA PRO A 319 -36.16 -36.99 35.43
C PRO A 319 -37.04 -36.20 36.39
N ASP A 320 -38.17 -35.67 35.92
CA ASP A 320 -39.07 -34.84 36.70
C ASP A 320 -40.33 -35.58 37.20
N GLY A 321 -40.54 -36.81 36.70
CA GLY A 321 -41.49 -37.79 37.23
C GLY A 321 -42.94 -37.53 36.83
N ASP A 322 -43.17 -36.82 35.72
CA ASP A 322 -44.50 -36.50 35.22
C ASP A 322 -45.10 -37.56 34.27
N GLY A 323 -44.30 -38.58 33.93
CA GLY A 323 -44.67 -39.70 33.06
C GLY A 323 -44.38 -39.47 31.58
N LEU A 324 -43.71 -38.38 31.19
CA LEU A 324 -43.16 -38.16 29.86
C LEU A 324 -41.66 -38.47 29.86
N THR A 325 -41.19 -39.12 28.80
CA THR A 325 -39.76 -39.37 28.65
C THR A 325 -39.07 -38.19 27.97
N ILE A 326 -37.76 -38.03 28.16
CA ILE A 326 -36.98 -36.96 27.51
C ILE A 326 -37.21 -36.90 25.99
N ASP A 327 -37.27 -38.05 25.30
CA ASP A 327 -37.56 -38.11 23.85
C ASP A 327 -38.93 -37.53 23.49
N TRP A 328 -39.93 -37.79 24.32
CA TRP A 328 -41.25 -37.21 24.18
C TRP A 328 -41.19 -35.70 24.38
N GLU A 329 -40.48 -35.27 25.41
CA GLU A 329 -40.39 -33.85 25.73
C GLU A 329 -39.63 -33.06 24.66
N ILE A 330 -38.54 -33.60 24.11
CA ILE A 330 -37.84 -33.03 22.95
C ILE A 330 -38.78 -32.91 21.75
N ARG A 331 -39.52 -33.97 21.43
CA ARG A 331 -40.45 -34.00 20.29
C ARG A 331 -41.55 -32.94 20.39
N PHE A 332 -42.01 -32.63 21.61
CA PHE A 332 -43.10 -31.69 21.84
C PHE A 332 -42.64 -30.31 22.37
N GLY A 333 -41.33 -30.10 22.54
CA GLY A 333 -40.76 -28.86 23.07
C GLY A 333 -41.13 -28.60 24.54
N LEU A 334 -41.25 -29.67 25.32
CA LEU A 334 -41.45 -29.66 26.77
C LEU A 334 -40.09 -29.70 27.50
N SER A 335 -40.09 -29.71 28.83
CA SER A 335 -38.90 -29.46 29.64
C SER A 335 -38.64 -30.60 30.62
N PRO A 336 -37.56 -31.40 30.43
CA PRO A 336 -37.29 -32.64 31.18
C PRO A 336 -36.89 -32.47 32.65
N SER A 337 -36.89 -31.22 33.12
CA SER A 337 -36.52 -30.85 34.48
C SER A 337 -37.67 -30.17 35.22
N ILE A 338 -38.86 -30.05 34.61
CA ILE A 338 -39.98 -29.28 35.15
C ILE A 338 -41.30 -30.03 34.93
N PRO A 339 -41.88 -30.65 35.98
CA PRO A 339 -43.03 -31.54 35.82
C PRO A 339 -44.21 -30.88 35.11
N ASP A 340 -44.76 -31.57 34.11
CA ASP A 340 -45.99 -31.22 33.42
C ASP A 340 -47.23 -31.82 34.10
N LEU A 341 -48.30 -31.04 34.08
CA LEU A 341 -49.59 -31.44 34.63
C LEU A 341 -50.51 -31.82 33.48
N MET A 342 -50.67 -33.12 33.27
CA MET A 342 -51.61 -33.65 32.28
C MET A 342 -53.04 -33.68 32.84
N GLY A 343 -53.96 -32.96 32.19
CA GLY A 343 -55.40 -33.11 32.45
C GLY A 343 -56.01 -34.30 31.71
N ASP A 344 -57.18 -34.78 32.17
CA ASP A 344 -57.96 -35.82 31.45
C ASP A 344 -58.18 -35.39 29.98
N GLY A 345 -57.58 -36.15 29.05
CA GLY A 345 -57.58 -35.83 27.62
C GLY A 345 -56.22 -35.42 27.03
N GLY A 346 -55.12 -35.43 27.81
CA GLY A 346 -53.75 -35.33 27.28
C GLY A 346 -53.27 -33.91 26.95
N VAL A 347 -53.86 -32.89 27.56
CA VAL A 347 -53.43 -31.48 27.37
C VAL A 347 -52.55 -31.08 28.54
N SER A 348 -51.29 -30.70 28.27
CA SER A 348 -50.42 -30.02 29.24
C SER A 348 -50.92 -28.59 29.46
N ILE A 349 -50.91 -28.13 30.71
CA ILE A 349 -51.30 -26.76 31.10
C ILE A 349 -50.16 -25.73 30.95
N ARG A 350 -48.99 -26.11 30.40
CA ARG A 350 -47.93 -25.17 30.00
C ARG A 350 -48.10 -24.71 28.53
N ARG A 351 -47.59 -23.51 28.21
CA ARG A 351 -47.54 -23.01 26.82
C ARG A 351 -46.49 -23.81 26.04
N ALA A 352 -46.93 -24.77 25.22
CA ALA A 352 -46.11 -25.22 24.09
C ALA A 352 -46.01 -24.07 23.07
N GLY A 353 -44.79 -23.75 22.60
CA GLY A 353 -44.54 -22.68 21.62
C GLY A 353 -45.29 -22.87 20.30
N SER A 354 -45.83 -24.06 20.04
CA SER A 354 -46.78 -24.37 18.97
C SER A 354 -47.55 -25.64 19.34
N PHE A 355 -48.86 -25.56 19.53
CA PHE A 355 -49.71 -26.75 19.66
C PHE A 355 -50.57 -26.89 18.40
N ASN A 356 -50.19 -27.80 17.52
CA ASN A 356 -51.11 -28.39 16.55
C ASN A 356 -51.53 -29.74 17.11
N LEU A 357 -52.80 -29.87 17.47
CA LEU A 357 -53.39 -31.16 17.83
C LEU A 357 -53.32 -32.07 16.60
N THR A 358 -52.35 -32.98 16.57
CA THR A 358 -52.25 -34.01 15.54
C THR A 358 -52.48 -35.34 16.24
N VAL A 359 -53.62 -35.97 15.96
CA VAL A 359 -53.78 -37.40 16.22
C VAL A 359 -52.74 -38.08 15.35
N ILE A 360 -51.72 -38.71 15.93
CA ILE A 360 -50.72 -39.44 15.14
C ILE A 360 -51.44 -40.67 14.59
N PRO A 361 -51.68 -40.77 13.28
CA PRO A 361 -52.28 -41.96 12.69
C PRO A 361 -51.29 -43.12 12.84
N THR A 362 -51.78 -44.37 12.88
CA THR A 362 -50.93 -45.56 12.97
C THR A 362 -49.89 -45.57 11.86
N ASP A 363 -48.65 -45.88 12.22
CA ASP A 363 -47.49 -46.03 11.35
C ASP A 363 -46.89 -47.40 11.71
N SER A 364 -47.12 -48.38 10.85
CA SER A 364 -47.00 -49.81 11.16
C SER A 364 -45.59 -50.37 10.94
N ASP A 365 -44.76 -49.74 10.10
CA ASP A 365 -43.34 -50.08 9.90
C ASP A 365 -42.36 -49.03 10.44
N GLY A 366 -42.86 -47.86 10.86
CA GLY A 366 -42.12 -46.88 11.65
C GLY A 366 -41.18 -46.00 10.84
N ASP A 367 -41.44 -45.83 9.54
CA ASP A 367 -40.62 -45.03 8.64
C ASP A 367 -40.96 -43.52 8.68
N GLY A 368 -42.08 -43.17 9.31
CA GLY A 368 -42.57 -41.79 9.47
C GLY A 368 -43.74 -41.40 8.55
N LEU A 369 -44.12 -42.25 7.60
CA LEU A 369 -45.30 -42.09 6.75
C LEU A 369 -46.42 -42.99 7.27
N ASN A 370 -47.50 -42.42 7.81
CA ASN A 370 -48.55 -43.24 8.40
C ASN A 370 -49.30 -44.14 7.38
N ASP A 371 -49.87 -45.25 7.89
CA ASP A 371 -50.60 -46.27 7.11
C ASP A 371 -51.65 -45.70 6.17
N GLY A 372 -52.32 -44.62 6.59
CA GLY A 372 -53.36 -43.95 5.82
C GLY A 372 -52.80 -43.20 4.61
N ASN A 373 -51.64 -42.58 4.75
CA ASN A 373 -50.93 -41.89 3.67
C ASN A 373 -50.31 -42.90 2.71
N GLU A 374 -49.65 -43.94 3.20
CA GLU A 374 -49.07 -45.01 2.39
C GLU A 374 -50.13 -45.70 1.53
N THR A 375 -51.26 -46.07 2.14
CA THR A 375 -52.42 -46.64 1.42
C THR A 375 -52.96 -45.68 0.37
N ALA A 376 -52.95 -44.37 0.63
CA ALA A 376 -53.43 -43.36 -0.32
C ALA A 376 -52.44 -43.11 -1.48
N LEU A 377 -51.14 -43.29 -1.24
CA LEU A 377 -50.06 -43.14 -2.22
C LEU A 377 -49.76 -44.45 -2.96
N GLY A 378 -50.28 -45.57 -2.47
CA GLY A 378 -50.16 -46.90 -3.06
C GLY A 378 -48.94 -47.69 -2.60
N SER A 379 -48.18 -47.17 -1.62
CA SER A 379 -47.07 -47.85 -0.97
C SER A 379 -47.56 -48.83 0.11
N ASN A 380 -46.66 -49.62 0.72
CA ASN A 380 -47.02 -50.73 1.59
C ASN A 380 -46.83 -50.38 3.08
N PRO A 381 -47.92 -50.31 3.88
CA PRO A 381 -47.88 -49.97 5.32
C PRO A 381 -47.12 -50.91 6.26
N ASN A 382 -46.31 -51.83 5.75
CA ASN A 382 -45.54 -52.75 6.58
C ASN A 382 -44.10 -52.92 6.06
N LEU A 383 -43.71 -52.09 5.10
CA LEU A 383 -42.37 -52.04 4.54
C LEU A 383 -41.94 -50.57 4.49
N ALA A 384 -40.98 -50.23 5.35
CA ALA A 384 -40.41 -48.89 5.37
C ALA A 384 -39.85 -48.43 4.01
N ASP A 385 -39.45 -49.35 3.12
CA ASP A 385 -39.01 -49.07 1.75
C ASP A 385 -39.80 -50.00 0.81
N THR A 386 -40.82 -49.46 0.13
CA THR A 386 -41.76 -50.24 -0.66
C THR A 386 -41.15 -50.77 -1.96
N ASP A 387 -40.28 -50.01 -2.62
CA ASP A 387 -39.74 -50.35 -3.93
C ASP A 387 -38.31 -50.92 -3.92
N GLY A 388 -37.66 -50.85 -2.76
CA GLY A 388 -36.41 -51.54 -2.44
C GLY A 388 -35.16 -50.85 -2.95
N ASP A 389 -35.20 -49.54 -3.20
CA ASP A 389 -34.05 -48.77 -3.69
C ASP A 389 -33.12 -48.24 -2.58
N GLY A 390 -33.52 -48.42 -1.32
CA GLY A 390 -32.74 -48.07 -0.13
C GLY A 390 -33.13 -46.75 0.51
N PHE A 391 -34.16 -46.06 0.02
CA PHE A 391 -34.80 -44.93 0.70
C PHE A 391 -36.15 -45.35 1.27
N ASP A 392 -36.49 -44.85 2.46
CA ASP A 392 -37.81 -45.12 3.02
C ASP A 392 -38.93 -44.30 2.35
N ASP A 393 -40.16 -44.80 2.40
CA ASP A 393 -41.32 -44.21 1.73
C ASP A 393 -41.57 -42.77 2.23
N TYR A 394 -41.30 -42.50 3.51
CA TYR A 394 -41.35 -41.16 4.08
C TYR A 394 -40.33 -40.20 3.44
N ALA A 395 -39.06 -40.60 3.30
CA ALA A 395 -38.02 -39.78 2.68
C ALA A 395 -38.38 -39.47 1.22
N GLU A 396 -38.89 -40.45 0.50
CA GLU A 396 -39.33 -40.28 -0.88
C GLU A 396 -40.53 -39.34 -1.01
N TRP A 397 -41.54 -39.52 -0.17
CA TRP A 397 -42.70 -38.64 -0.10
C TRP A 397 -42.30 -37.19 0.23
N LEU A 398 -41.36 -37.01 1.15
CA LEU A 398 -40.89 -35.70 1.60
C LEU A 398 -40.24 -34.90 0.46
N VAL A 399 -39.47 -35.58 -0.41
CA VAL A 399 -38.81 -34.94 -1.56
C VAL A 399 -39.63 -35.04 -2.86
N GLY A 400 -40.74 -35.76 -2.83
CA GLY A 400 -41.64 -35.97 -3.97
C GLY A 400 -41.11 -36.94 -5.03
N SER A 401 -40.22 -37.86 -4.63
CA SER A 401 -39.82 -39.01 -5.46
C SER A 401 -40.87 -40.13 -5.37
N SER A 402 -40.70 -41.21 -6.13
CA SER A 402 -41.78 -42.17 -6.35
C SER A 402 -41.62 -43.41 -5.47
N LEU A 403 -42.50 -43.57 -4.49
CA LEU A 403 -42.61 -44.71 -3.54
C LEU A 403 -42.78 -46.12 -4.16
N LEU A 404 -42.81 -46.22 -5.49
CA LEU A 404 -43.13 -47.43 -6.25
C LEU A 404 -42.17 -47.65 -7.45
N ASN A 405 -41.17 -46.80 -7.62
CA ASN A 405 -40.25 -46.85 -8.75
C ASN A 405 -38.81 -46.62 -8.29
N ALA A 406 -38.12 -47.74 -8.07
CA ALA A 406 -36.72 -47.82 -7.63
C ALA A 406 -35.65 -47.11 -8.52
N ASN A 407 -36.05 -46.40 -9.58
CA ASN A 407 -35.17 -45.56 -10.39
C ASN A 407 -35.45 -44.06 -10.22
N ASP A 408 -36.41 -43.68 -9.36
CA ASP A 408 -36.80 -42.31 -9.08
C ASP A 408 -36.67 -42.07 -7.58
N PHE A 409 -35.42 -41.91 -7.13
CA PHE A 409 -35.02 -41.75 -5.73
C PHE A 409 -34.65 -40.29 -5.36
N PRO A 410 -34.64 -39.96 -4.06
CA PRO A 410 -34.18 -38.67 -3.54
C PRO A 410 -32.76 -38.28 -3.99
N ASN A 411 -32.54 -36.98 -4.23
CA ASN A 411 -31.20 -36.48 -4.55
C ASN A 411 -30.27 -36.60 -3.35
N GLN A 412 -29.07 -37.12 -3.57
CA GLN A 412 -28.01 -37.17 -2.57
C GLN A 412 -26.91 -36.19 -2.96
N ALA A 413 -26.40 -35.44 -2.00
CA ALA A 413 -25.29 -34.53 -2.27
C ALA A 413 -24.03 -35.30 -2.71
N PRO A 414 -23.15 -34.69 -3.51
CA PRO A 414 -21.85 -35.27 -3.81
C PRO A 414 -21.08 -35.57 -2.51
N VAL A 415 -20.42 -36.72 -2.44
CA VAL A 415 -19.75 -37.21 -1.21
C VAL A 415 -18.25 -36.99 -1.22
N SER A 416 -17.65 -36.66 -2.37
CA SER A 416 -16.22 -36.43 -2.49
C SER A 416 -15.90 -35.41 -3.57
N LEU A 417 -14.97 -34.51 -3.27
CA LEU A 417 -14.35 -33.58 -4.21
C LEU A 417 -12.84 -33.67 -4.06
N GLN A 418 -12.16 -34.19 -5.07
CA GLN A 418 -10.71 -34.37 -5.10
C GLN A 418 -10.09 -33.62 -6.26
N LEU A 419 -8.81 -33.29 -6.14
CA LEU A 419 -8.01 -32.73 -7.23
C LEU A 419 -6.95 -33.77 -7.63
N ASN A 420 -6.94 -34.20 -8.89
CA ASN A 420 -6.10 -35.32 -9.32
C ASN A 420 -4.60 -34.98 -9.40
N ASN A 421 -4.26 -33.70 -9.51
CA ASN A 421 -2.91 -33.17 -9.45
C ASN A 421 -2.96 -31.78 -8.81
N ASN A 422 -2.15 -31.57 -7.78
CA ASN A 422 -2.10 -30.33 -7.02
C ASN A 422 -0.72 -29.68 -7.03
N SER A 423 0.12 -30.00 -8.02
CA SER A 423 1.42 -29.36 -8.21
C SER A 423 1.58 -28.82 -9.62
N ILE A 424 2.23 -27.66 -9.74
CA ILE A 424 2.54 -27.00 -11.01
C ILE A 424 3.90 -26.31 -10.91
N ALA A 425 4.65 -26.28 -12.01
CA ALA A 425 5.86 -25.47 -12.06
C ALA A 425 5.52 -23.98 -12.13
N GLU A 426 6.37 -23.16 -11.52
CA GLU A 426 6.27 -21.72 -11.66
C GLU A 426 6.58 -21.22 -13.07
N ASN A 427 6.38 -19.91 -13.30
CA ASN A 427 6.70 -19.20 -14.55
C ASN A 427 5.99 -19.71 -15.82
N LEU A 428 5.06 -20.67 -15.67
CA LEU A 428 4.17 -21.09 -16.74
C LEU A 428 3.16 -19.98 -17.10
N PRO A 429 2.79 -19.85 -18.38
CA PRO A 429 1.88 -18.80 -18.83
C PRO A 429 0.48 -18.94 -18.20
N SER A 430 -0.29 -17.86 -18.19
CA SER A 430 -1.69 -17.90 -17.75
C SER A 430 -2.51 -18.91 -18.55
N GLY A 431 -3.42 -19.60 -17.86
CA GLY A 431 -4.22 -20.69 -18.41
C GLY A 431 -3.55 -22.06 -18.37
N SER A 432 -2.37 -22.19 -17.75
CA SER A 432 -1.68 -23.47 -17.60
C SER A 432 -2.49 -24.42 -16.70
N PRO A 433 -2.67 -25.70 -17.09
CA PRO A 433 -3.47 -26.65 -16.32
C PRO A 433 -2.70 -27.14 -15.08
N VAL A 434 -3.35 -27.05 -13.92
CA VAL A 434 -2.84 -27.59 -12.65
C VAL A 434 -3.35 -29.03 -12.48
N GLY A 435 -4.67 -29.20 -12.40
CA GLY A 435 -5.31 -30.51 -12.21
C GLY A 435 -6.80 -30.44 -12.49
N ALA A 436 -7.41 -31.60 -12.67
CA ALA A 436 -8.85 -31.75 -12.85
C ALA A 436 -9.51 -32.18 -11.54
N PHE A 437 -10.64 -31.57 -11.24
CA PHE A 437 -11.46 -32.00 -10.12
C PHE A 437 -12.18 -33.31 -10.46
N ILE A 438 -12.22 -34.20 -9.47
CA ILE A 438 -12.93 -35.48 -9.52
C ILE A 438 -14.01 -35.42 -8.45
N VAL A 439 -15.27 -35.54 -8.88
CA VAL A 439 -16.44 -35.56 -8.00
C VAL A 439 -16.97 -36.99 -7.93
N THR A 440 -17.23 -37.49 -6.72
CA THR A 440 -17.96 -38.75 -6.52
C THR A 440 -19.35 -38.44 -5.99
N ASP A 441 -20.36 -38.93 -6.69
CA ASP A 441 -21.76 -38.71 -6.38
C ASP A 441 -22.48 -40.06 -6.25
N PRO A 442 -23.26 -40.28 -5.18
CA PRO A 442 -24.08 -41.47 -5.05
C PRO A 442 -25.14 -41.62 -6.15
N ASN A 443 -25.60 -40.52 -6.76
CA ASN A 443 -26.59 -40.55 -7.82
C ASN A 443 -25.95 -40.94 -9.17
N PRO A 444 -26.35 -42.09 -9.77
CA PRO A 444 -25.76 -42.55 -11.02
C PRO A 444 -26.02 -41.59 -12.19
N GLY A 445 -24.95 -41.14 -12.84
CA GLY A 445 -25.04 -40.29 -14.03
C GLY A 445 -25.29 -38.81 -13.75
N SER A 446 -25.22 -38.38 -12.48
CA SER A 446 -25.31 -36.95 -12.12
C SER A 446 -24.19 -36.13 -12.73
N SER A 447 -24.53 -34.87 -13.01
CA SER A 447 -23.65 -33.88 -13.63
C SER A 447 -23.27 -32.80 -12.64
N HIS A 448 -21.99 -32.43 -12.60
CA HIS A 448 -21.47 -31.50 -11.59
C HIS A 448 -20.96 -30.21 -12.22
N SER A 449 -21.32 -29.10 -11.59
CA SER A 449 -20.69 -27.79 -11.83
C SER A 449 -19.71 -27.50 -10.70
N ILE A 450 -18.52 -26.99 -11.05
CA ILE A 450 -17.46 -26.70 -10.08
C ILE A 450 -17.09 -25.22 -10.17
N LEU A 451 -16.98 -24.57 -9.01
CA LEU A 451 -16.63 -23.15 -8.92
C LEU A 451 -15.75 -22.87 -7.68
N LEU A 452 -14.92 -21.84 -7.78
CA LEU A 452 -14.15 -21.34 -6.64
C LEU A 452 -15.07 -20.52 -5.72
N VAL A 453 -15.02 -20.79 -4.42
CA VAL A 453 -15.87 -20.14 -3.40
C VAL A 453 -15.04 -19.48 -2.31
N GLU A 454 -15.58 -18.41 -1.75
CA GLU A 454 -14.96 -17.72 -0.61
C GLU A 454 -15.10 -18.50 0.70
N GLY A 455 -14.14 -18.34 1.61
CA GLY A 455 -14.18 -18.90 2.96
C GLY A 455 -12.80 -19.28 3.48
N ASN A 456 -12.75 -20.00 4.60
CA ASN A 456 -11.48 -20.52 5.11
C ASN A 456 -10.83 -21.43 4.06
N GLY A 457 -9.60 -21.10 3.64
CA GLY A 457 -8.87 -21.78 2.56
C GLY A 457 -8.92 -21.10 1.19
N SER A 458 -9.66 -20.00 1.00
CA SER A 458 -9.81 -19.31 -0.30
C SER A 458 -8.77 -18.22 -0.61
N THR A 459 -7.68 -18.13 0.15
CA THR A 459 -6.75 -16.98 0.13
C THR A 459 -6.15 -16.68 -1.24
N HIS A 460 -6.05 -17.68 -2.13
CA HIS A 460 -5.45 -17.55 -3.46
C HIS A 460 -6.42 -17.86 -4.60
N ASN A 461 -7.74 -17.88 -4.36
CA ASN A 461 -8.72 -18.18 -5.40
C ASN A 461 -8.58 -17.28 -6.64
N SER A 462 -8.16 -16.02 -6.48
CA SER A 462 -7.97 -15.06 -7.58
C SER A 462 -6.84 -15.45 -8.56
N LEU A 463 -5.90 -16.29 -8.13
CA LEU A 463 -4.78 -16.77 -8.95
C LEU A 463 -5.18 -17.95 -9.86
N PHE A 464 -6.42 -18.42 -9.75
CA PHE A 464 -6.91 -19.58 -10.48
C PHE A 464 -8.26 -19.34 -11.13
N LEU A 465 -8.55 -20.16 -12.12
CA LEU A 465 -9.84 -20.27 -12.78
C LEU A 465 -10.14 -21.75 -13.03
N ILE A 466 -11.42 -22.07 -13.19
CA ILE A 466 -11.87 -23.42 -13.56
C ILE A 466 -12.43 -23.34 -14.98
N ASP A 467 -11.89 -24.17 -15.87
CA ASP A 467 -12.39 -24.23 -17.26
C ASP A 467 -13.71 -25.03 -17.38
N SER A 468 -14.30 -25.04 -18.57
CA SER A 468 -15.58 -25.73 -18.83
C SER A 468 -15.54 -27.24 -18.59
N ASN A 469 -14.35 -27.83 -18.47
CA ASN A 469 -14.15 -29.26 -18.27
C ASN A 469 -13.85 -29.59 -16.79
N GLY A 470 -13.94 -28.60 -15.88
CA GLY A 470 -13.61 -28.80 -14.46
C GLY A 470 -12.11 -28.87 -14.18
N THR A 471 -11.27 -28.36 -15.09
CA THR A 471 -9.81 -28.29 -14.87
C THR A 471 -9.44 -26.96 -14.23
N LEU A 472 -8.74 -27.02 -13.11
CA LEU A 472 -8.10 -25.88 -12.47
C LEU A 472 -6.94 -25.38 -13.33
N ARG A 473 -6.93 -24.09 -13.64
CA ARG A 473 -5.89 -23.41 -14.41
C ARG A 473 -5.43 -22.16 -13.72
N THR A 474 -4.20 -21.74 -13.98
CA THR A 474 -3.68 -20.46 -13.50
C THR A 474 -4.36 -19.29 -14.20
N SER A 475 -4.62 -18.20 -13.48
CA SER A 475 -5.11 -16.93 -14.07
C SER A 475 -3.97 -16.00 -14.45
N THR A 476 -2.83 -16.14 -13.78
CA THR A 476 -1.57 -15.40 -14.00
C THR A 476 -0.39 -16.38 -13.96
N PRO A 477 0.78 -16.00 -14.49
CA PRO A 477 2.03 -16.66 -14.10
C PRO A 477 2.17 -16.64 -12.58
N LEU A 478 2.72 -17.73 -12.03
CA LEU A 478 2.97 -17.91 -10.60
C LEU A 478 4.47 -17.92 -10.37
N ASP A 479 4.86 -17.45 -9.20
CA ASP A 479 6.25 -17.24 -8.76
C ASP A 479 6.42 -17.97 -7.42
N PHE A 480 7.40 -18.88 -7.36
CA PHE A 480 7.66 -19.72 -6.20
C PHE A 480 8.25 -18.91 -5.05
N GLU A 481 9.15 -17.97 -5.36
CA GLU A 481 9.86 -17.12 -4.40
C GLU A 481 8.89 -16.18 -3.68
N GLU A 482 7.78 -15.82 -4.34
CA GLU A 482 6.67 -15.13 -3.67
C GLU A 482 5.88 -16.10 -2.75
N ASN A 483 5.40 -17.22 -3.28
CA ASN A 483 4.57 -18.17 -2.54
C ASN A 483 4.71 -19.62 -3.03
N ALA A 484 5.56 -20.42 -2.39
CA ALA A 484 5.75 -21.84 -2.69
C ALA A 484 4.49 -22.73 -2.56
N SER A 485 3.45 -22.27 -1.85
CA SER A 485 2.23 -23.03 -1.60
C SER A 485 1.00 -22.13 -1.55
N LEU A 486 0.00 -22.44 -2.36
CA LEU A 486 -1.22 -21.65 -2.54
C LEU A 486 -2.44 -22.43 -2.05
N SER A 487 -3.35 -21.76 -1.35
CA SER A 487 -4.60 -22.35 -0.84
C SER A 487 -5.80 -21.87 -1.64
N ILE A 488 -6.60 -22.81 -2.12
CA ILE A 488 -7.87 -22.54 -2.80
C ILE A 488 -9.03 -23.28 -2.13
N ARG A 489 -10.24 -22.79 -2.34
CA ARG A 489 -11.48 -23.46 -1.92
C ARG A 489 -12.44 -23.57 -3.11
N ALA A 490 -12.93 -24.78 -3.36
CA ALA A 490 -13.84 -25.08 -4.46
C ALA A 490 -15.11 -25.77 -3.96
N ARG A 491 -16.22 -25.54 -4.67
CA ARG A 491 -17.51 -26.21 -4.48
C ARG A 491 -17.87 -27.01 -5.73
N ALA A 492 -18.30 -28.25 -5.55
CA ALA A 492 -19.01 -29.01 -6.58
C ALA A 492 -20.50 -29.05 -6.25
N THR A 493 -21.34 -28.79 -7.25
CA THR A 493 -22.80 -28.74 -7.14
C THR A 493 -23.43 -29.60 -8.23
N ASP A 494 -24.33 -30.50 -7.85
CA ASP A 494 -25.09 -31.36 -8.78
C ASP A 494 -26.21 -30.60 -9.52
N GLU A 495 -26.91 -31.28 -10.44
CA GLU A 495 -28.03 -30.70 -11.20
C GLU A 495 -29.26 -30.32 -10.35
N ARG A 496 -29.34 -30.80 -9.11
CA ARG A 496 -30.43 -30.55 -8.15
C ARG A 496 -29.99 -29.58 -7.03
N ASN A 497 -28.86 -28.90 -7.21
CA ASN A 497 -28.24 -27.91 -6.32
C ASN A 497 -27.71 -28.43 -4.98
N ALA A 498 -27.61 -29.74 -4.75
CA ALA A 498 -26.87 -30.23 -3.59
C ALA A 498 -25.35 -30.17 -3.86
N SER A 499 -24.56 -29.94 -2.83
CA SER A 499 -23.16 -29.54 -3.02
C SER A 499 -22.22 -29.95 -1.90
N ILE A 500 -20.95 -30.09 -2.24
CA ILE A 500 -19.83 -30.29 -1.32
C ILE A 500 -18.75 -29.24 -1.58
N GLU A 501 -18.10 -28.78 -0.52
CA GLU A 501 -16.97 -27.85 -0.60
C GLU A 501 -15.69 -28.49 -0.06
N GLY A 502 -14.55 -28.13 -0.63
CA GLY A 502 -13.24 -28.63 -0.22
C GLY A 502 -12.16 -27.57 -0.33
N ASN A 503 -11.14 -27.70 0.54
CA ASN A 503 -9.93 -26.89 0.50
C ASN A 503 -8.80 -27.68 -0.15
N PHE A 504 -8.04 -27.02 -1.03
CA PHE A 504 -6.94 -27.63 -1.76
C PHE A 504 -5.69 -26.77 -1.64
N THR A 505 -4.56 -27.44 -1.37
CA THR A 505 -3.24 -26.82 -1.38
C THR A 505 -2.56 -27.15 -2.70
N ILE A 506 -2.17 -26.11 -3.44
CA ILE A 506 -1.43 -26.18 -4.69
C ILE A 506 0.05 -25.90 -4.38
N SER A 507 0.91 -26.87 -4.66
CA SER A 507 2.36 -26.74 -4.47
C SER A 507 3.02 -26.22 -5.75
N LEU A 508 3.80 -25.15 -5.63
CA LEU A 508 4.66 -24.71 -6.71
C LEU A 508 5.96 -25.51 -6.70
N LEU A 509 6.44 -25.86 -7.90
CA LEU A 509 7.76 -26.46 -8.08
C LEU A 509 8.72 -25.35 -8.48
N ASN A 510 9.71 -25.09 -7.63
CA ASN A 510 10.76 -24.11 -7.91
C ASN A 510 11.52 -24.51 -9.19
N GLN A 511 11.76 -23.53 -10.05
CA GLN A 511 12.63 -23.59 -11.20
C GLN A 511 13.79 -22.63 -11.02
N VAL A 512 14.85 -23.04 -10.32
CA VAL A 512 16.08 -22.25 -10.15
C VAL A 512 16.50 -21.52 -11.44
N GLU A 513 16.23 -20.22 -11.50
CA GLU A 513 16.75 -19.32 -12.53
C GLU A 513 18.17 -18.91 -12.15
N ASP A 514 19.13 -19.12 -13.04
CA ASP A 514 20.55 -18.81 -12.83
C ASP A 514 21.08 -18.27 -14.17
N LEU A 515 20.91 -16.96 -14.38
CA LEU A 515 21.12 -16.29 -15.65
C LEU A 515 22.61 -16.20 -16.02
N ASP A 516 23.50 -15.96 -15.06
CA ASP A 516 24.95 -15.84 -15.27
C ASP A 516 25.71 -17.17 -15.07
N GLY A 517 25.08 -18.16 -14.41
CA GLY A 517 25.62 -19.50 -14.20
C GLY A 517 26.56 -19.61 -12.99
N ASP A 518 26.52 -18.68 -12.05
CA ASP A 518 27.37 -18.69 -10.86
C ASP A 518 26.87 -19.65 -9.76
N GLY A 519 25.62 -20.12 -9.89
CA GLY A 519 24.95 -21.06 -9.00
C GLY A 519 24.15 -20.40 -7.87
N ILE A 520 24.01 -19.09 -7.90
CA ILE A 520 23.02 -18.30 -7.15
C ILE A 520 21.78 -18.16 -8.05
N GLU A 521 20.61 -18.17 -7.43
CA GLU A 521 19.35 -18.01 -8.15
C GLU A 521 19.07 -16.52 -8.33
N ASP A 522 18.61 -16.08 -9.53
CA ASP A 522 18.40 -14.67 -9.92
C ASP A 522 17.70 -13.85 -8.81
N HIS A 523 16.65 -14.40 -8.19
CA HIS A 523 15.94 -13.70 -7.10
C HIS A 523 16.84 -13.32 -5.91
N PHE A 524 17.88 -14.11 -5.66
CA PHE A 524 18.87 -13.93 -4.60
C PHE A 524 20.21 -13.39 -5.12
N ASP A 525 20.37 -13.22 -6.42
CA ASP A 525 21.56 -12.69 -7.05
C ASP A 525 21.52 -11.16 -7.07
N PRO A 526 22.53 -10.46 -6.52
CA PRO A 526 22.65 -9.02 -6.68
C PRO A 526 23.05 -8.56 -8.09
N ASP A 527 23.53 -9.44 -8.97
CA ASP A 527 24.12 -9.17 -10.29
C ASP A 527 23.70 -10.25 -11.29
N ASP A 528 22.44 -10.19 -11.73
CA ASP A 528 21.74 -11.23 -12.52
C ASP A 528 22.51 -11.67 -13.78
N ASP A 529 23.25 -10.77 -14.43
CA ASP A 529 23.95 -11.07 -15.69
C ASP A 529 25.47 -11.19 -15.57
N GLY A 530 26.01 -11.00 -14.36
CA GLY A 530 27.41 -11.21 -14.02
C GLY A 530 28.38 -10.24 -14.71
N ASP A 531 27.94 -9.06 -15.15
CA ASP A 531 28.79 -8.07 -15.78
C ASP A 531 29.63 -7.23 -14.79
N GLY A 532 29.33 -7.38 -13.50
CA GLY A 532 29.99 -6.70 -12.38
C GLY A 532 29.27 -5.45 -11.89
N PHE A 533 28.11 -5.11 -12.46
CA PHE A 533 27.21 -4.07 -11.97
C PHE A 533 25.96 -4.71 -11.36
N SER A 534 25.76 -4.49 -10.05
CA SER A 534 24.54 -4.99 -9.40
C SER A 534 23.26 -4.46 -10.05
N ASP A 535 22.19 -5.25 -10.07
CA ASP A 535 20.86 -4.92 -10.57
C ASP A 535 20.33 -3.58 -10.06
N ALA A 536 20.59 -3.29 -8.78
CA ALA A 536 20.18 -2.05 -8.15
C ALA A 536 20.90 -0.83 -8.74
N ALA A 537 22.18 -0.97 -9.10
CA ALA A 537 22.96 0.09 -9.73
C ALA A 537 22.48 0.34 -11.16
N GLU A 538 22.16 -0.73 -11.88
CA GLU A 538 21.67 -0.69 -13.26
C GLU A 538 20.27 -0.11 -13.37
N THR A 539 19.34 -0.57 -12.53
CA THR A 539 17.98 -0.03 -12.43
C THR A 539 17.99 1.48 -12.14
N VAL A 540 18.88 1.93 -11.25
CA VAL A 540 19.05 3.36 -10.93
C VAL A 540 19.59 4.16 -12.13
N ARG A 541 20.43 3.53 -12.96
CA ARG A 541 21.04 4.16 -14.14
C ARG A 541 20.25 3.91 -15.43
N GLY A 542 19.15 3.17 -15.36
CA GLY A 542 18.25 2.89 -16.48
C GLY A 542 18.80 1.89 -17.49
N THR A 543 19.75 1.05 -17.07
CA THR A 543 20.22 -0.09 -17.84
C THR A 543 19.47 -1.38 -17.46
N ASP A 544 19.62 -2.42 -18.27
CA ASP A 544 18.90 -3.70 -18.17
C ASP A 544 19.71 -4.72 -17.34
N PRO A 545 19.29 -5.06 -16.10
CA PRO A 545 19.99 -5.96 -15.18
C PRO A 545 20.21 -7.39 -15.67
N ARG A 546 19.56 -7.77 -16.76
CA ARG A 546 19.55 -9.15 -17.28
C ARG A 546 20.32 -9.28 -18.58
N ASN A 547 21.16 -8.30 -18.89
CA ASN A 547 21.83 -8.18 -20.17
C ASN A 547 23.23 -7.59 -19.98
N ALA A 548 24.22 -8.47 -19.89
CA ALA A 548 25.62 -8.11 -19.61
C ALA A 548 26.28 -7.16 -20.63
N GLN A 549 25.59 -6.82 -21.72
CA GLN A 549 26.02 -5.81 -22.69
C GLN A 549 25.41 -4.42 -22.42
N SER A 550 24.48 -4.31 -21.48
CA SER A 550 23.77 -3.11 -21.10
C SER A 550 24.48 -2.38 -19.96
N MET A 551 25.75 -2.05 -20.08
CA MET A 551 26.48 -1.42 -18.97
C MET A 551 26.08 0.04 -18.73
N PRO A 552 26.04 0.51 -17.47
CA PRO A 552 25.81 1.91 -17.18
C PRO A 552 26.97 2.82 -17.61
N ASN A 553 26.66 3.89 -18.36
CA ASN A 553 27.67 4.87 -18.81
C ASN A 553 28.43 5.54 -17.65
N SER A 554 29.73 5.69 -17.82
CA SER A 554 30.67 6.37 -16.93
C SER A 554 31.22 7.64 -17.59
N ALA A 555 31.37 8.71 -16.83
CA ALA A 555 31.95 9.93 -17.38
C ALA A 555 33.46 9.78 -17.65
N PRO A 556 34.04 10.56 -18.59
CA PRO A 556 35.46 10.56 -18.86
C PRO A 556 36.30 10.76 -17.58
N LEU A 557 37.29 9.90 -17.36
CA LEU A 557 38.05 9.83 -16.11
C LEU A 557 39.20 10.83 -16.06
N THR A 558 39.90 11.01 -17.18
CA THR A 558 41.10 11.86 -17.25
C THR A 558 41.02 12.81 -18.42
N LEU A 559 41.54 14.02 -18.25
CA LEU A 559 41.75 14.99 -19.32
C LEU A 559 43.11 15.66 -19.11
N ASP A 560 43.99 15.56 -20.10
CA ASP A 560 45.32 16.15 -20.10
C ASP A 560 45.59 16.92 -21.40
N LEU A 561 46.56 17.82 -21.37
CA LEU A 561 47.02 18.62 -22.50
C LEU A 561 48.54 18.63 -22.56
N ASN A 562 49.11 17.98 -23.58
CA ASN A 562 50.56 17.91 -23.78
C ASN A 562 51.15 19.20 -24.40
N SER A 563 51.07 20.33 -23.69
CA SER A 563 51.68 21.58 -24.13
C SER A 563 53.12 21.74 -23.61
N SER A 564 54.07 21.98 -24.50
CA SER A 564 55.47 22.29 -24.17
C SER A 564 55.80 23.79 -24.20
N GLY A 565 54.77 24.65 -24.28
CA GLY A 565 54.92 26.07 -24.58
C GLY A 565 55.05 26.34 -26.08
N ILE A 566 54.66 27.54 -26.49
CA ILE A 566 54.67 28.00 -27.87
C ILE A 566 55.77 29.04 -28.01
N PRO A 567 56.79 28.82 -28.85
CA PRO A 567 57.74 29.88 -29.14
C PRO A 567 57.05 31.07 -29.76
N GLU A 568 57.52 32.27 -29.44
CA GLU A 568 56.97 33.48 -30.02
C GLU A 568 57.19 33.57 -31.54
N ASN A 569 56.54 34.55 -32.16
CA ASN A 569 56.60 34.88 -33.59
C ASN A 569 56.20 33.75 -34.55
N ARG A 570 55.63 32.65 -34.02
CA ARG A 570 55.06 31.58 -34.83
C ARG A 570 53.76 32.04 -35.49
N PRO A 571 53.49 31.68 -36.76
CA PRO A 571 52.28 32.10 -37.45
C PRO A 571 51.02 31.50 -36.81
N ALA A 572 49.86 32.08 -37.13
CA ALA A 572 48.58 31.48 -36.81
C ALA A 572 48.49 30.05 -37.40
N GLY A 573 47.85 29.13 -36.68
CA GLY A 573 47.75 27.71 -37.00
C GLY A 573 48.84 26.84 -36.38
N THR A 574 49.77 27.44 -35.62
CA THR A 574 50.82 26.72 -34.88
C THR A 574 50.20 25.82 -33.83
N ILE A 575 50.68 24.58 -33.72
CA ILE A 575 50.18 23.60 -32.75
C ILE A 575 50.68 24.01 -31.35
N ALA A 576 49.74 24.24 -30.44
CA ALA A 576 49.97 24.62 -29.05
C ALA A 576 50.07 23.41 -28.11
N GLY A 577 49.48 22.29 -28.51
CA GLY A 577 49.42 21.04 -27.77
C GLY A 577 48.30 20.14 -28.33
N ARG A 578 48.11 19.00 -27.71
CA ARG A 578 47.07 18.02 -28.01
C ARG A 578 46.40 17.56 -26.73
N ALA A 579 45.09 17.75 -26.66
CA ALA A 579 44.25 17.24 -25.60
C ALA A 579 44.10 15.72 -25.76
N THR A 580 44.20 15.01 -24.65
CA THR A 580 43.98 13.56 -24.57
C THR A 580 43.13 13.26 -23.35
N ALA A 581 42.25 12.27 -23.48
CA ALA A 581 41.40 11.82 -22.41
C ALA A 581 41.26 10.30 -22.42
N THR A 582 40.83 9.74 -21.30
CA THR A 582 40.48 8.32 -21.17
C THR A 582 39.10 8.23 -20.55
N ASP A 583 38.37 7.19 -20.94
CA ASP A 583 37.04 6.87 -20.47
C ASP A 583 37.05 5.45 -19.90
N PRO A 584 36.40 5.19 -18.75
CA PRO A 584 36.20 3.84 -18.26
C PRO A 584 35.42 2.94 -19.22
N ASP A 585 34.52 3.51 -20.04
CA ASP A 585 33.65 2.73 -20.92
C ASP A 585 34.40 2.21 -22.14
N ALA A 586 34.18 0.93 -22.45
CA ALA A 586 34.85 0.26 -23.56
C ALA A 586 34.46 0.88 -24.91
N ASN A 587 35.45 1.41 -25.64
CA ASN A 587 35.28 2.07 -26.94
C ASN A 587 34.49 3.40 -26.90
N ALA A 588 34.47 4.10 -25.76
CA ALA A 588 33.83 5.41 -25.65
C ALA A 588 34.30 6.39 -26.74
N THR A 589 33.35 7.14 -27.29
CA THR A 589 33.60 8.17 -28.31
C THR A 589 33.74 9.54 -27.66
N LEU A 590 35.00 10.00 -27.53
CA LEU A 590 35.32 11.26 -26.85
C LEU A 590 35.36 12.46 -27.80
N VAL A 591 34.58 13.49 -27.48
CA VAL A 591 34.53 14.77 -28.20
C VAL A 591 35.12 15.89 -27.34
N PHE A 592 36.11 16.60 -27.88
CA PHE A 592 36.76 17.73 -27.20
C PHE A 592 36.16 19.07 -27.64
N SER A 593 35.99 19.98 -26.69
CA SER A 593 35.55 21.35 -26.97
C SER A 593 36.32 22.37 -26.11
N LEU A 594 36.50 23.57 -26.64
CA LEU A 594 37.19 24.67 -25.96
C LEU A 594 36.16 25.63 -25.37
N LEU A 595 36.06 25.67 -24.03
CA LEU A 595 35.12 26.53 -23.31
C LEU A 595 35.67 27.95 -23.09
N SER A 596 36.99 28.09 -22.98
CA SER A 596 37.68 29.37 -22.74
C SER A 596 38.98 29.48 -23.54
N GLY A 597 39.34 30.69 -23.95
CA GLY A 597 40.53 30.97 -24.77
C GLY A 597 40.31 30.89 -26.29
N ASN A 598 39.06 30.69 -26.73
CA ASN A 598 38.65 30.54 -28.13
C ASN A 598 38.92 31.76 -29.04
N HIS A 599 39.22 32.92 -28.48
CA HIS A 599 39.62 34.11 -29.23
C HIS A 599 41.10 34.08 -29.65
N LEU A 600 41.90 33.22 -29.04
CA LEU A 600 43.35 33.06 -29.28
C LEU A 600 43.72 31.67 -29.78
N PHE A 601 42.88 30.68 -29.49
CA PHE A 601 43.14 29.28 -29.82
C PHE A 601 41.91 28.62 -30.44
N ASN A 602 42.15 27.62 -31.27
CA ASN A 602 41.13 26.70 -31.77
C ASN A 602 41.49 25.27 -31.37
N LEU A 603 40.49 24.46 -31.05
CA LEU A 603 40.66 23.04 -30.74
C LEU A 603 40.00 22.21 -31.83
N ASP A 604 40.82 21.48 -32.58
CA ASP A 604 40.36 20.56 -33.61
C ASP A 604 39.66 19.35 -32.94
N THR A 605 38.73 18.71 -33.66
CA THR A 605 37.96 17.54 -33.15
C THR A 605 38.83 16.36 -32.75
N ASN A 606 40.06 16.27 -33.28
CA ASN A 606 41.04 15.25 -32.93
C ASN A 606 41.89 15.57 -31.67
N GLY A 607 41.52 16.63 -30.95
CA GLY A 607 42.18 17.13 -29.75
C GLY A 607 43.35 18.09 -30.02
N THR A 608 43.68 18.43 -31.27
CA THR A 608 44.82 19.32 -31.55
C THR A 608 44.46 20.77 -31.28
N LEU A 609 45.18 21.42 -30.36
CA LEU A 609 45.03 22.83 -30.06
C LEU A 609 45.96 23.66 -30.95
N ARG A 610 45.44 24.69 -31.60
CA ARG A 610 46.18 25.57 -32.53
C ARG A 610 46.00 27.04 -32.19
N THR A 611 47.01 27.85 -32.48
CA THR A 611 46.92 29.31 -32.34
C THR A 611 46.05 29.93 -33.44
N LEU A 612 45.31 30.98 -33.12
CA LEU A 612 44.59 31.81 -34.09
C LEU A 612 45.33 33.10 -34.45
N ALA A 613 46.40 33.40 -33.73
CA ALA A 613 47.25 34.56 -33.93
C ALA A 613 48.74 34.20 -33.73
N SER A 614 49.62 35.09 -34.17
CA SER A 614 51.02 35.10 -33.76
C SER A 614 51.16 35.83 -32.43
N PHE A 615 52.01 35.33 -31.53
CA PHE A 615 52.29 35.94 -30.24
C PHE A 615 53.72 36.49 -30.23
N ASN A 616 53.90 37.70 -29.71
CA ASN A 616 55.20 38.31 -29.43
C ASN A 616 55.39 38.39 -27.91
N PHE A 617 56.50 37.88 -27.40
CA PHE A 617 56.73 37.69 -25.97
C PHE A 617 56.85 39.03 -25.22
N GLU A 618 57.41 40.06 -25.85
CA GLU A 618 57.64 41.38 -25.25
C GLU A 618 56.35 42.20 -25.10
N THR A 619 55.33 41.93 -25.92
CA THR A 619 54.13 42.77 -26.02
C THR A 619 52.83 42.05 -25.69
N ASN A 620 52.78 40.72 -25.83
CA ASN A 620 51.61 39.92 -25.47
C ASN A 620 51.75 39.31 -24.07
N ALA A 621 50.64 38.82 -23.52
CA ALA A 621 50.67 38.05 -22.28
C ALA A 621 51.42 36.73 -22.51
N THR A 622 52.24 36.29 -21.55
CA THR A 622 53.06 35.08 -21.68
C THR A 622 52.39 33.81 -21.15
N ALA A 623 51.22 33.95 -20.53
CA ALA A 623 50.42 32.86 -20.01
C ALA A 623 48.94 33.09 -20.36
N HIS A 624 48.33 32.11 -21.02
CA HIS A 624 46.94 32.13 -21.45
C HIS A 624 46.16 30.97 -20.83
N PRO A 625 45.29 31.22 -19.83
CA PRO A 625 44.44 30.18 -19.28
C PRO A 625 43.39 29.76 -20.30
N ILE A 626 43.15 28.46 -20.40
CA ILE A 626 42.12 27.86 -21.24
C ILE A 626 41.37 26.78 -20.45
N THR A 627 40.14 26.50 -20.87
CA THR A 627 39.34 25.42 -20.29
C THR A 627 38.88 24.52 -21.43
N ILE A 628 39.21 23.24 -21.35
CA ILE A 628 38.81 22.22 -22.31
C ILE A 628 37.78 21.32 -21.63
N ARG A 629 36.74 20.95 -22.35
CA ARG A 629 35.78 19.91 -21.95
C ARG A 629 35.93 18.71 -22.87
N VAL A 630 35.99 17.52 -22.29
CA VAL A 630 35.78 16.25 -23.00
C VAL A 630 34.41 15.73 -22.65
N THR A 631 33.68 15.22 -23.65
CA THR A 631 32.32 14.68 -23.51
C THR A 631 32.25 13.34 -24.21
N ASP A 632 31.61 12.35 -23.61
CA ASP A 632 31.33 11.04 -24.21
C ASP A 632 30.08 11.09 -25.14
N GLU A 633 29.71 9.95 -25.72
CA GLU A 633 28.53 9.78 -26.57
C GLU A 633 27.19 9.93 -25.84
N TYR A 634 27.17 9.83 -24.51
CA TYR A 634 25.98 9.96 -23.65
C TYR A 634 25.89 11.32 -22.94
N ASN A 635 26.74 12.27 -23.33
CA ASN A 635 26.86 13.64 -22.80
C ASN A 635 27.42 13.77 -21.38
N ALA A 636 27.97 12.72 -20.78
CA ALA A 636 28.75 12.89 -19.56
C ALA A 636 30.10 13.54 -19.91
N SER A 637 30.59 14.42 -19.03
CA SER A 637 31.71 15.30 -19.39
C SER A 637 32.65 15.60 -18.23
N LEU A 638 33.90 15.88 -18.58
CA LEU A 638 34.96 16.31 -17.67
C LEU A 638 35.59 17.60 -18.21
N GLU A 639 35.84 18.55 -17.31
CA GLU A 639 36.50 19.82 -17.62
C GLU A 639 37.90 19.90 -17.03
N GLY A 640 38.83 20.44 -17.81
CA GLY A 640 40.22 20.63 -17.44
C GLY A 640 40.66 22.06 -17.68
N ASN A 641 41.31 22.66 -16.69
CA ASN A 641 41.89 24.00 -16.79
C ASN A 641 43.39 23.88 -17.10
N PHE A 642 43.81 24.49 -18.19
CA PHE A 642 45.19 24.47 -18.65
C PHE A 642 45.72 25.89 -18.84
N THR A 643 47.04 26.05 -18.91
CA THR A 643 47.66 27.34 -19.22
C THR A 643 48.67 27.15 -20.35
N ILE A 644 48.41 27.80 -21.47
CA ILE A 644 49.35 27.85 -22.59
C ILE A 644 50.38 28.93 -22.30
N ARG A 645 51.65 28.57 -22.36
CA ARG A 645 52.77 29.50 -22.14
C ARG A 645 53.40 29.89 -23.47
N ILE A 646 53.66 31.17 -23.65
CA ILE A 646 54.50 31.66 -24.75
C ILE A 646 55.94 31.69 -24.24
N THR A 647 56.87 31.13 -25.01
CA THR A 647 58.29 31.09 -24.67
C THR A 647 59.06 32.11 -25.51
N ASN A 648 59.91 32.89 -24.84
CA ASN A 648 60.81 33.85 -25.47
C ASN A 648 61.84 33.14 -26.37
N GLU A 649 62.17 33.70 -27.52
CA GLU A 649 63.26 33.27 -28.39
C GLU A 649 64.32 34.37 -28.58
N MET A 650 65.56 34.00 -28.89
CA MET A 650 66.59 34.99 -29.23
C MET A 650 66.12 35.82 -30.44
N GLU A 651 66.35 37.14 -30.42
CA GLU A 651 66.01 38.03 -31.53
C GLU A 651 67.19 38.96 -31.87
N LEU A 652 67.50 39.09 -33.17
CA LEU A 652 68.48 40.05 -33.68
C LEU A 652 67.72 41.27 -34.23
N LEU A 653 67.67 42.35 -33.43
CA LEU A 653 66.84 43.52 -33.69
C LEU A 653 67.39 44.37 -34.85
N ASP A 654 68.46 45.15 -34.61
CA ASP A 654 69.11 45.96 -35.65
C ASP A 654 70.43 46.60 -35.20
N LEU A 655 71.10 47.26 -36.14
CA LEU A 655 72.20 48.18 -35.85
C LEU A 655 71.64 49.57 -35.51
N ASN A 656 71.92 50.10 -34.32
CA ASN A 656 71.52 51.47 -33.91
C ASN A 656 72.40 52.57 -34.55
N GLY A 657 72.72 52.42 -35.83
CA GLY A 657 73.54 53.33 -36.61
C GLY A 657 73.34 53.08 -38.09
N SER A 658 73.01 54.13 -38.84
CA SER A 658 72.54 54.02 -40.23
C SER A 658 73.41 54.77 -41.22
N SER A 659 74.44 55.49 -40.76
CA SER A 659 75.34 56.23 -41.63
C SER A 659 76.66 56.53 -40.92
N ILE A 660 77.69 56.76 -41.73
CA ILE A 660 78.98 57.27 -41.31
C ILE A 660 79.31 58.48 -42.16
N VAL A 661 79.94 59.48 -41.54
CA VAL A 661 80.50 60.61 -42.29
C VAL A 661 81.78 60.13 -42.96
N GLU A 662 81.97 60.51 -44.22
CA GLU A 662 83.21 60.25 -44.95
C GLU A 662 84.43 60.93 -44.32
N ASN A 663 85.63 60.57 -44.80
CA ASN A 663 86.93 61.06 -44.34
C ASN A 663 87.21 60.82 -42.85
N ARG A 664 86.43 59.94 -42.22
CA ARG A 664 86.70 59.44 -40.88
C ARG A 664 87.75 58.32 -40.92
N PRO A 665 88.65 58.25 -39.93
CA PRO A 665 89.70 57.24 -39.92
C PRO A 665 89.11 55.82 -39.79
N ALA A 666 89.89 54.81 -40.19
CA ALA A 666 89.58 53.42 -39.88
C ALA A 666 89.35 53.23 -38.38
N GLY A 667 88.35 52.42 -38.02
CA GLY A 667 87.92 52.18 -36.64
C GLY A 667 86.76 53.09 -36.18
N THR A 668 86.24 53.94 -37.06
CA THR A 668 85.08 54.80 -36.76
C THR A 668 83.85 53.95 -36.46
N VAL A 669 83.13 54.30 -35.40
CA VAL A 669 81.89 53.61 -34.99
C VAL A 669 80.79 53.91 -35.99
N VAL A 670 80.19 52.86 -36.54
CA VAL A 670 79.00 52.94 -37.40
C VAL A 670 77.75 52.90 -36.53
N GLY A 671 77.70 51.95 -35.60
CA GLY A 671 76.57 51.71 -34.71
C GLY A 671 76.83 50.52 -33.79
N ARG A 672 75.84 50.18 -32.98
CA ARG A 672 75.87 49.05 -32.05
C ARG A 672 74.73 48.09 -32.37
N PHE A 673 75.02 46.79 -32.43
CA PHE A 673 74.01 45.77 -32.63
C PHE A 673 73.14 45.63 -31.38
N LEU A 674 71.84 45.52 -31.60
CA LEU A 674 70.84 45.24 -30.58
C LEU A 674 70.30 43.83 -30.82
N ALA A 675 70.41 42.98 -29.82
CA ALA A 675 69.82 41.65 -29.79
C ALA A 675 69.34 41.35 -28.37
N THR A 676 68.32 40.52 -28.27
CA THR A 676 67.72 40.05 -27.02
C THR A 676 67.91 38.54 -26.94
N ASP A 677 68.14 38.03 -25.72
CA ASP A 677 68.19 36.60 -25.42
C ASP A 677 67.19 36.30 -24.29
N PRO A 678 66.50 35.15 -24.32
CA PRO A 678 65.67 34.68 -23.21
C PRO A 678 66.39 34.61 -21.86
N ASP A 679 67.70 34.35 -21.84
CA ASP A 679 68.52 34.42 -20.63
C ASP A 679 69.10 35.85 -20.48
N PRO A 680 68.67 36.61 -19.46
CA PRO A 680 69.16 37.97 -19.24
C PRO A 680 70.66 38.05 -18.92
N ASN A 681 71.31 36.91 -18.61
CA ASN A 681 72.74 36.80 -18.38
C ASN A 681 73.50 36.21 -19.57
N ALA A 682 72.82 35.90 -20.69
CA ALA A 682 73.47 35.37 -21.87
C ALA A 682 74.57 36.31 -22.37
N THR A 683 75.70 35.72 -22.74
CA THR A 683 76.80 36.46 -23.37
C THR A 683 76.65 36.41 -24.88
N LEU A 684 76.14 37.49 -25.46
CA LEU A 684 75.95 37.60 -26.90
C LEU A 684 77.26 37.92 -27.63
N VAL A 685 77.59 37.09 -28.62
CA VAL A 685 78.76 37.23 -29.49
C VAL A 685 78.30 37.57 -30.91
N PHE A 686 78.80 38.68 -31.45
CA PHE A 686 78.50 39.15 -32.80
C PHE A 686 79.66 38.86 -33.75
N SER A 687 79.36 38.38 -34.95
CA SER A 687 80.36 38.08 -35.99
C SER A 687 79.85 38.41 -37.39
N LEU A 688 80.77 38.79 -38.28
CA LEU A 688 80.47 38.94 -39.71
C LEU A 688 80.56 37.57 -40.38
N VAL A 689 79.50 37.18 -41.07
CA VAL A 689 79.38 35.84 -41.71
C VAL A 689 79.16 35.97 -43.20
N HIS A 690 79.51 34.92 -43.96
CA HIS A 690 79.41 34.93 -45.41
C HIS A 690 77.99 34.55 -45.88
N GLY A 691 77.53 35.11 -47.01
CA GLY A 691 76.23 34.81 -47.60
C GLY A 691 75.60 36.00 -48.33
N PRO A 692 74.36 35.87 -48.86
CA PRO A 692 73.65 36.99 -49.48
C PRO A 692 73.54 38.21 -48.55
N GLY A 693 73.96 39.40 -49.00
CA GLY A 693 74.03 40.61 -48.16
C GLY A 693 75.34 40.80 -47.39
N SER A 694 76.38 40.00 -47.66
CA SER A 694 77.72 40.14 -47.05
C SER A 694 78.74 40.85 -47.92
N GLU A 695 78.31 41.52 -49.01
CA GLU A 695 79.17 42.08 -50.05
C GLU A 695 80.24 43.03 -49.49
N ASP A 696 79.88 43.80 -48.47
CA ASP A 696 80.75 44.81 -47.87
C ASP A 696 81.36 44.39 -46.53
N ASN A 697 81.17 43.14 -46.09
CA ASN A 697 81.71 42.65 -44.81
C ASN A 697 83.21 42.92 -44.63
N HIS A 698 83.98 42.86 -45.73
CA HIS A 698 85.42 43.09 -45.73
C HIS A 698 85.83 44.53 -45.36
N LEU A 699 84.88 45.47 -45.38
CA LEU A 699 85.07 46.89 -45.05
C LEU A 699 84.76 47.23 -43.60
N PHE A 700 84.24 46.27 -42.84
CA PHE A 700 83.82 46.47 -41.46
C PHE A 700 84.43 45.42 -40.54
N ARG A 701 84.46 45.73 -39.25
CA ARG A 701 84.78 44.80 -38.18
C ARG A 701 83.83 45.00 -37.02
N ILE A 702 83.71 43.97 -36.19
CA ILE A 702 82.90 44.01 -34.98
C ILE A 702 83.86 43.94 -33.79
N ASP A 703 83.78 44.95 -32.92
CA ASP A 703 84.51 45.01 -31.65
C ASP A 703 83.47 44.92 -30.52
N GLY A 704 83.25 43.70 -29.98
CA GLY A 704 82.15 43.43 -29.04
C GLY A 704 80.80 43.40 -29.74
N ASP A 705 79.92 44.35 -29.42
CA ASP A 705 78.64 44.58 -30.09
C ASP A 705 78.65 45.82 -31.00
N VAL A 706 79.82 46.43 -31.22
CA VAL A 706 79.96 47.68 -31.99
C VAL A 706 80.51 47.40 -33.38
N LEU A 707 79.80 47.84 -34.42
CA LEU A 707 80.28 47.83 -35.79
C LEU A 707 81.20 49.02 -36.05
N ARG A 708 82.38 48.76 -36.62
CA ARG A 708 83.38 49.78 -36.95
C ARG A 708 83.89 49.63 -38.37
N THR A 709 84.28 50.75 -38.97
CA THR A 709 84.94 50.76 -40.29
C THR A 709 86.33 50.12 -40.21
N ARG A 710 86.73 49.33 -41.22
CA ARG A 710 88.12 48.86 -41.38
C ARG A 710 88.98 49.82 -42.19
N VAL A 711 88.31 50.67 -42.98
CA VAL A 711 88.94 51.65 -43.87
C VAL A 711 88.35 53.03 -43.61
N SER A 712 89.04 54.07 -44.09
CA SER A 712 88.42 55.38 -44.27
C SER A 712 87.62 55.38 -45.56
N PHE A 713 86.38 55.84 -45.50
CA PHE A 713 85.52 56.00 -46.67
C PHE A 713 85.65 57.43 -47.18
N ASP A 714 85.80 57.60 -48.48
CA ASP A 714 85.88 58.87 -49.18
C ASP A 714 84.82 58.81 -50.29
N PHE A 715 83.85 59.72 -50.24
CA PHE A 715 82.70 59.70 -51.14
C PHE A 715 83.11 60.10 -52.57
N GLU A 716 84.01 61.07 -52.72
CA GLU A 716 84.45 61.58 -54.02
C GLU A 716 85.41 60.64 -54.77
N ALA A 717 86.09 59.73 -54.07
CA ALA A 717 87.14 58.89 -54.66
C ALA A 717 86.65 57.70 -55.49
N GLY A 718 85.38 57.30 -55.41
CA GLY A 718 84.74 56.38 -56.36
C GLY A 718 85.48 55.06 -56.69
N ALA A 719 86.32 54.51 -55.81
CA ALA A 719 86.86 53.14 -55.83
C ALA A 719 87.82 52.97 -54.64
N MET A 720 87.68 51.88 -53.91
CA MET A 720 88.46 51.60 -52.69
C MET A 720 89.95 51.31 -52.96
N PRO A 721 90.84 51.55 -51.98
CA PRO A 721 92.22 51.10 -52.06
C PRO A 721 92.29 49.57 -52.07
N SER A 722 92.92 49.03 -53.12
CA SER A 722 93.28 47.63 -53.31
C SER A 722 94.11 47.06 -52.14
N ALA A 723 93.74 45.85 -51.69
CA ALA A 723 94.35 45.12 -50.58
C ALA A 723 95.84 44.73 -50.81
N PRO A 724 96.68 44.68 -49.75
CA PRO A 724 97.89 43.87 -49.75
C PRO A 724 97.60 42.46 -49.19
N SER A 725 98.12 41.43 -49.89
CA SER A 725 98.20 40.05 -49.40
C SER A 725 99.11 39.91 -48.17
N PRO A 726 98.91 38.86 -47.36
CA PRO A 726 100.05 38.06 -46.93
C PRO A 726 99.84 36.54 -47.09
N HIS A 727 100.84 35.90 -47.68
CA HIS A 727 101.17 34.49 -47.48
C HIS A 727 101.79 34.27 -46.09
N ALA A 728 101.44 33.17 -45.41
CA ALA A 728 102.38 32.18 -44.85
C ALA A 728 101.66 31.06 -44.08
N GLN A 729 101.85 29.82 -44.57
CA GLN A 729 102.03 28.51 -43.88
C GLN A 729 101.14 28.18 -42.67
N ASP A 730 100.37 27.07 -42.70
CA ASP A 730 100.92 25.74 -42.39
C ASP A 730 100.24 24.58 -43.17
N GLN A 731 101.06 23.59 -43.54
CA GLN A 731 100.69 22.31 -44.14
C GLN A 731 100.80 21.22 -43.07
N ASN A 732 99.75 20.42 -42.81
CA ASN A 732 99.85 18.97 -42.98
C ASN A 732 98.49 18.26 -42.85
N ALA A 733 98.35 17.22 -43.66
CA ALA A 733 97.16 16.45 -43.94
C ALA A 733 96.96 15.26 -42.99
N SER A 734 95.73 14.73 -42.92
CA SER A 734 95.44 13.31 -43.22
C SER A 734 93.92 12.99 -43.18
N GLN A 735 93.39 12.56 -44.32
CA GLN A 735 92.21 11.68 -44.45
C GLN A 735 92.61 10.22 -44.08
N PRO A 736 91.68 9.28 -43.74
CA PRO A 736 90.78 8.57 -44.70
C PRO A 736 89.38 8.29 -44.10
N GLY A 737 88.35 7.75 -44.77
CA GLY A 737 88.08 7.16 -46.10
C GLY A 737 86.56 6.90 -46.19
N SER A 738 85.91 7.10 -47.34
CA SER A 738 85.57 6.07 -48.36
C SER A 738 84.35 5.18 -48.07
N PHE A 739 83.19 5.54 -48.68
CA PHE A 739 82.29 4.77 -49.62
C PHE A 739 81.89 3.29 -49.33
N PRO A 740 80.89 2.64 -50.01
CA PRO A 740 80.04 3.08 -51.16
C PRO A 740 78.53 2.69 -51.18
N ASP A 741 77.82 3.30 -52.14
CA ASP A 741 76.73 2.88 -53.08
C ASP A 741 75.89 1.59 -52.90
N PHE A 742 74.62 1.65 -53.37
CA PHE A 742 74.12 0.85 -54.51
C PHE A 742 72.76 1.34 -55.09
N ASN A 743 72.84 1.98 -56.25
CA ASN A 743 72.15 1.74 -57.54
C ASN A 743 70.67 1.25 -57.69
N SER A 744 69.95 1.99 -58.55
CA SER A 744 69.48 1.60 -59.92
C SER A 744 68.00 1.29 -60.22
N SER A 745 67.39 2.22 -60.97
CA SER A 745 66.87 2.10 -62.35
C SER A 745 65.63 1.26 -62.75
N SER A 746 64.67 1.97 -63.39
CA SER A 746 64.20 1.82 -64.80
C SER A 746 62.84 1.18 -65.16
N HIS A 747 62.28 1.75 -66.25
CA HIS A 747 61.23 1.33 -67.20
C HIS A 747 59.75 1.64 -66.86
N GLN A 748 59.14 2.62 -67.55
CA GLN A 748 58.39 2.53 -68.85
C GLN A 748 57.15 1.60 -68.75
N SER A 749 55.93 1.91 -69.25
CA SER A 749 55.51 2.68 -70.42
C SER A 749 53.99 2.97 -70.40
N GLY A 750 53.54 3.99 -71.15
CA GLY A 750 52.53 3.80 -72.21
C GLY A 750 51.01 3.99 -71.96
N ALA A 751 50.56 5.25 -72.08
CA ALA A 751 49.60 5.73 -73.11
C ALA A 751 48.04 5.66 -72.96
N GLN A 752 47.46 6.79 -73.45
CA GLN A 752 46.11 7.06 -74.02
C GLN A 752 44.96 7.40 -73.05
N THR A 753 44.10 8.43 -73.24
CA THR A 753 43.81 9.36 -74.37
C THR A 753 42.84 10.48 -73.93
N GLY A 754 43.01 11.70 -74.48
CA GLY A 754 41.98 12.71 -74.87
C GLY A 754 41.20 13.43 -73.75
N ASN A 755 40.75 14.69 -73.86
CA ASN A 755 40.81 15.74 -74.88
C ASN A 755 40.41 17.10 -74.24
N ASN A 756 41.07 18.17 -74.71
CA ASN A 756 40.82 19.63 -74.70
C ASN A 756 39.46 20.25 -74.30
N HIS A 757 39.52 21.36 -73.54
CA HIS A 757 38.97 22.71 -73.87
C HIS A 757 39.58 23.79 -72.93
N HIS A 758 40.33 24.78 -73.45
CA HIS A 758 39.97 26.22 -73.64
C HIS A 758 39.52 26.91 -72.32
N ASP A 759 40.11 27.99 -71.78
CA ASP A 759 40.58 29.24 -72.40
C ASP A 759 41.46 30.12 -71.44
N SER A 760 42.39 30.89 -72.03
CA SER A 760 42.81 32.29 -71.73
C SER A 760 43.52 32.67 -70.41
N PHE A 761 44.84 32.96 -70.41
CA PHE A 761 45.56 34.22 -70.75
C PHE A 761 45.77 35.22 -69.58
N SER A 762 47.04 35.33 -69.18
CA SER A 762 47.80 36.37 -68.45
C SER A 762 47.64 37.81 -69.01
N PRO A 763 48.30 38.88 -68.45
CA PRO A 763 48.45 39.34 -67.06
C PRO A 763 48.31 40.92 -66.98
N PRO A 764 49.08 41.71 -66.18
CA PRO A 764 48.59 42.97 -65.57
C PRO A 764 48.85 44.23 -66.40
N ASP A 765 48.27 45.38 -66.03
CA ASP A 765 48.62 46.66 -66.67
C ASP A 765 48.74 47.86 -65.72
N PHE A 766 49.76 48.65 -66.05
CA PHE A 766 50.24 49.92 -65.50
C PHE A 766 49.49 51.14 -66.10
N ASN A 767 49.40 52.26 -65.36
CA ASN A 767 49.72 53.63 -65.82
C ASN A 767 49.46 54.64 -64.68
N SER A 768 50.45 55.39 -64.16
CA SER A 768 51.14 56.58 -64.71
C SER A 768 50.29 57.85 -64.87
N THR A 769 50.68 58.93 -64.17
CA THR A 769 50.51 60.32 -64.59
C THR A 769 51.70 61.16 -64.15
N ARG A 770 52.04 62.16 -64.98
CA ARG A 770 53.26 62.98 -65.03
C ARG A 770 52.85 64.46 -65.00
N ARG A 771 53.55 65.36 -64.27
CA ARG A 771 54.10 66.67 -64.76
C ARG A 771 54.59 67.64 -63.65
N HIS A 772 55.81 68.12 -63.89
CA HIS A 772 56.47 69.44 -63.63
C HIS A 772 56.77 69.97 -62.21
N GLY A 773 58.09 70.24 -61.97
CA GLY A 773 58.74 70.74 -60.74
C GLY A 773 58.66 72.27 -60.52
N PRO A 774 59.68 72.98 -59.96
CA PRO A 774 61.06 72.60 -59.60
C PRO A 774 61.51 72.95 -58.15
N ALA A 775 62.58 72.33 -57.66
CA ALA A 775 63.61 72.95 -56.81
C ALA A 775 64.75 71.94 -56.62
N LEU A 776 65.95 72.31 -57.07
CA LEU A 776 67.19 71.67 -56.67
C LEU A 776 67.37 71.88 -55.16
N ASP A 777 67.36 70.82 -54.38
CA ASP A 777 68.06 70.76 -53.10
C ASP A 777 68.90 69.49 -53.10
N LEU A 778 70.13 69.61 -52.64
CA LEU A 778 71.20 68.64 -52.79
C LEU A 778 70.84 67.35 -52.04
N GLU A 779 70.42 66.33 -52.79
CA GLU A 779 70.28 64.97 -52.29
C GLU A 779 71.60 64.53 -51.66
N SER A 780 71.50 64.02 -50.43
CA SER A 780 72.51 63.23 -49.75
C SER A 780 72.96 62.09 -50.68
N GLN A 781 74.11 62.26 -51.31
CA GLN A 781 74.73 61.19 -52.07
C GLN A 781 75.30 60.18 -51.05
N ALA A 782 74.56 59.11 -50.80
CA ALA A 782 74.95 58.08 -49.83
C ALA A 782 75.41 56.82 -50.56
N ILE A 783 76.58 56.29 -50.19
CA ILE A 783 77.00 54.94 -50.57
C ILE A 783 76.33 53.96 -49.60
N SER A 784 75.57 53.00 -50.13
CA SER A 784 74.94 51.95 -49.34
C SER A 784 75.87 50.75 -49.20
N PHE A 785 76.02 50.24 -47.98
CA PHE A 785 76.79 49.04 -47.68
C PHE A 785 75.86 47.93 -47.20
N ARG A 786 76.15 46.68 -47.57
CA ARG A 786 75.46 45.48 -47.09
C ARG A 786 76.40 44.61 -46.28
N ILE A 787 75.98 44.32 -45.05
CA ILE A 787 76.73 43.45 -44.16
C ILE A 787 75.84 42.34 -43.61
N ARG A 788 76.40 41.14 -43.49
CA ARG A 788 75.71 40.02 -42.85
C ARG A 788 76.34 39.70 -41.51
N VAL A 789 75.50 39.68 -40.48
CA VAL A 789 75.88 39.58 -39.08
C VAL A 789 75.19 38.37 -38.46
N ARG A 790 75.96 37.60 -37.71
CA ARG A 790 75.46 36.53 -36.84
C ARG A 790 75.60 36.96 -35.39
N VAL A 791 74.53 36.77 -34.61
CA VAL A 791 74.59 36.79 -33.14
C VAL A 791 74.49 35.35 -32.64
N SER A 792 75.27 34.99 -31.62
CA SER A 792 75.21 33.70 -30.96
C SER A 792 75.41 33.81 -29.45
N ASP A 793 74.81 32.91 -28.69
CA ASP A 793 75.03 32.75 -27.24
C ASP A 793 75.99 31.59 -26.93
N GLU A 794 76.31 31.41 -25.65
CA GLU A 794 77.14 30.31 -25.13
C GLU A 794 76.52 28.91 -25.27
N ARG A 795 75.22 28.82 -25.60
CA ARG A 795 74.48 27.56 -25.85
C ARG A 795 74.44 27.21 -27.34
N ASN A 796 75.17 27.95 -28.18
CA ASN A 796 75.17 27.86 -29.65
C ASN A 796 73.81 28.18 -30.31
N ALA A 797 72.86 28.80 -29.61
CA ALA A 797 71.72 29.44 -30.27
C ALA A 797 72.26 30.61 -31.10
N SER A 798 71.80 30.75 -32.35
CA SER A 798 72.30 31.82 -33.20
C SER A 798 71.31 32.26 -34.27
N LEU A 799 71.33 33.55 -34.57
CA LEU A 799 70.57 34.17 -35.64
C LEU A 799 71.48 34.94 -36.59
N GLU A 800 71.10 35.00 -37.87
CA GLU A 800 71.79 35.80 -38.88
C GLU A 800 70.82 36.81 -39.50
N LYS A 801 71.30 38.05 -39.71
CA LYS A 801 70.59 39.12 -40.43
C LYS A 801 71.54 39.74 -41.45
N ALA A 802 71.02 40.07 -42.62
CA ALA A 802 71.73 40.67 -43.75
C ALA A 802 71.40 42.15 -43.93
#